data_AF-A0A7C7D9E1-F1
#
_entry.id   AF-A0A7C7D9E1-F1
#
_cell.length_a   1.000
_cell.length_b   1.000
_cell.length_c   1.000
_cell.angle_alpha   90.00
_cell.angle_beta   90.00
_cell.angle_gamma   90.00
#
_symmetry.space_group_name_H-M   'P 1'
#
loop_
_entity.id
_entity.type
_entity.pdbx_description
1 polymer ?
#
loop_
_entity_poly.entity_id
_entity_poly.type
_entity_poly.pdbx_seq_one_letter_code
_entity_poly.pdbx_strand_id
1 'polypeptide(L)'
;MPVVLAYHNSHEEFFRSPFGAVPCGSLLRLRLLIQSDGSVDECLLRLWIQGKEYRLSMSRAEWPALNREGIEPRIYPQGMIESEGVVYEVDYSIPPEPGVIWYFFVFKVGEDTYFYGDNHQQLGGTGELSRQEPPGYQITVYRPMKLPSWYTRGIIYQIYVDRFFNGEEQGKILNPRPKSLLHGDWYDTPLYIKDERGAVLRWDFFGGNLLGIIKKLPYLKELGVTILYLNPIFDSSSNHKYDTGDYLTIDPMYGDEETFIRLILEAQRLGMAIILDGVFSHTGDDSIYFNRYGKYPGLGAYQSPDSPYYSWYQWKEEKEYSCWWGVKTLPEVQEMEPSYREFIIHSPQGVLQSWMKRGIKGWRLDVADELPDEFIQELRQAMKAIEPEGVLIGEVWEDPTHKFSYGKLRQYFWGAELDATTHYPFRQIFLKYFLGEMDACQVHERIMNLYENYPRENFFGQMNLIGSHDRARILTLLGEAPPPEQLSVVEQENYRLSPDDRYMAVQRLKLLTLIQMSFAGVPCLYYGDEAGCEGYPDPYNRGTYPWEREDQEILRWVKRVLRYRQEYEVLRQGEFYSWSVGKDIYALKRKGEKEEIIVLVNRNVQESIEVTLKLEQDVQQVIDIFEGKVLCQKEHGLGFFPLILSPLSAKALFCQNQVQSHYFKQEIMTRSCGILMHISSLPSPWGIGDLGGEAYDFVDFLAEAGQSLWQVLPLNPLGLGDSPYQSESAFAGNVLLISIDFLIQAGLLTEKEAHREWARYGEGAGSKSFAWVEGYKERLLRKAYERFRKKLPEPPFSSSSQEVDGKPGAKDYLDPRHYGRFIQDNQEWLKDYALYKCLKIKFSGKAWNQWEEKYLVREPEALEALAIEYAEEINYIFFVQYTFAYQWQRLKDYAHDKGVQIIGDVPMFVAYDSCDTWAHRENFALDAQNSPLGTAGVPPDY
;
A
#
# COMPACT_ATOMS: atom_id res chain seq x y z
N MET A 1 34.82 22.14 41.60
CA MET A 1 33.54 22.65 41.07
C MET A 1 32.50 21.60 41.37
N PRO A 2 31.32 21.95 41.90
CA PRO A 2 30.25 20.98 42.15
C PRO A 2 29.91 20.28 40.84
N VAL A 3 29.68 18.97 40.88
CA VAL A 3 29.14 18.25 39.73
C VAL A 3 27.68 18.69 39.61
N VAL A 4 27.31 19.20 38.43
CA VAL A 4 25.94 19.62 38.10
C VAL A 4 25.57 18.93 36.81
N LEU A 5 24.53 18.11 36.88
CA LEU A 5 23.92 17.43 35.74
C LEU A 5 22.46 17.86 35.65
N ALA A 6 21.96 17.99 34.44
CA ALA A 6 20.55 18.25 34.20
C ALA A 6 20.09 17.50 32.95
N TYR A 7 18.81 17.14 32.90
CA TYR A 7 18.22 16.42 31.78
C TYR A 7 16.77 16.83 31.53
N HIS A 8 16.49 17.13 30.27
CA HIS A 8 15.16 17.28 29.69
C HIS A 8 15.22 16.76 28.25
N ASN A 9 14.23 15.97 27.88
CA ASN A 9 14.08 15.48 26.51
C ASN A 9 12.68 15.85 26.02
N SER A 10 12.58 16.78 25.07
CA SER A 10 11.28 17.26 24.61
C SER A 10 10.48 16.19 23.83
N HIS A 11 11.14 15.13 23.36
CA HIS A 11 10.49 13.97 22.74
C HIS A 11 9.95 12.94 23.74
N GLU A 12 10.17 13.13 25.04
CA GLU A 12 9.66 12.25 26.10
C GLU A 12 8.45 12.90 26.79
N GLU A 13 7.29 12.24 26.71
CA GLU A 13 6.02 12.65 27.34
C GLU A 13 6.17 12.98 28.83
N PHE A 14 7.12 12.33 29.52
CA PHE A 14 7.39 12.61 30.93
C PHE A 14 7.91 14.05 31.16
N PHE A 15 8.78 14.55 30.28
CA PHE A 15 9.42 15.85 30.40
C PHE A 15 8.61 16.97 29.72
N ARG A 16 7.80 16.63 28.72
CA ARG A 16 6.90 17.54 28.01
C ARG A 16 5.56 16.84 27.79
N SER A 17 4.52 17.28 28.50
CA SER A 17 3.17 16.70 28.41
C SER A 17 2.10 17.75 28.16
N PRO A 18 1.32 17.66 27.07
CA PRO A 18 1.41 16.63 26.02
C PRO A 18 2.67 16.78 25.15
N PHE A 19 3.17 15.66 24.60
CA PHE A 19 4.22 15.68 23.57
C PHE A 19 3.74 16.42 22.30
N GLY A 20 4.66 17.15 21.67
CA GLY A 20 4.45 17.82 20.38
C GLY A 20 3.75 19.19 20.46
N ALA A 21 3.15 19.61 19.35
CA ALA A 21 2.35 20.83 19.26
C ALA A 21 1.10 20.75 20.15
N VAL A 22 0.68 21.89 20.69
CA VAL A 22 -0.38 21.94 21.72
C VAL A 22 -1.58 22.79 21.30
N PRO A 23 -2.83 22.38 21.61
CA PRO A 23 -4.02 23.17 21.33
C PRO A 23 -4.07 24.49 22.13
N CYS A 24 -4.68 25.53 21.55
CA CYS A 24 -5.01 26.76 22.26
C CYS A 24 -5.82 26.48 23.54
N GLY A 25 -5.45 27.11 24.66
CA GLY A 25 -6.14 26.97 25.94
C GLY A 25 -5.90 25.64 26.69
N SER A 26 -5.04 24.74 26.19
CA SER A 26 -4.68 23.52 26.92
C SER A 26 -3.71 23.79 28.08
N LEU A 27 -3.47 22.78 28.91
CA LEU A 27 -2.41 22.80 29.93
C LEU A 27 -1.17 22.09 29.38
N LEU A 28 0.01 22.69 29.57
CA LEU A 28 1.30 22.09 29.24
C LEU A 28 2.11 21.95 30.52
N ARG A 29 2.61 20.73 30.78
CA ARG A 29 3.57 20.46 31.84
C ARG A 29 4.97 20.32 31.27
N LEU A 30 5.91 21.07 31.84
CA LEU A 30 7.34 20.98 31.51
C LEU A 30 8.12 20.59 32.76
N ARG A 31 9.07 19.66 32.59
CA ARG A 31 9.91 19.18 33.68
C ARG A 31 11.40 19.27 33.36
N LEU A 32 12.21 19.45 34.38
CA LEU A 32 13.68 19.35 34.30
C LEU A 32 14.16 18.50 35.48
N LEU A 33 14.96 17.47 35.19
CA LEU A 33 15.66 16.69 36.22
C LEU A 33 17.02 17.32 36.47
N ILE A 34 17.37 17.61 37.73
CA ILE A 34 18.65 18.19 38.12
C ILE A 34 19.30 17.30 39.19
N GLN A 35 20.56 16.90 38.98
CA GLN A 35 21.40 16.22 39.97
C GLN A 35 22.61 17.10 40.28
N SER A 36 22.78 17.46 41.55
CA SER A 36 23.89 18.32 41.98
C SER A 36 24.33 18.04 43.42
N ASP A 37 25.63 18.26 43.68
CA ASP A 37 26.21 18.26 45.03
C ASP A 37 25.75 19.46 45.89
N GLY A 38 25.25 20.53 45.27
CA GLY A 38 24.75 21.74 45.92
C GLY A 38 23.22 21.83 45.96
N SER A 39 22.67 22.69 46.83
CA SER A 39 21.24 23.02 46.78
C SER A 39 20.93 23.81 45.52
N VAL A 40 19.83 23.46 44.86
CA VAL A 40 19.25 24.28 43.79
C VAL A 40 18.42 25.37 44.47
N ASP A 41 18.89 26.61 44.41
CA ASP A 41 18.28 27.74 45.13
C ASP A 41 17.10 28.34 44.36
N GLU A 42 17.13 28.20 43.03
CA GLU A 42 16.11 28.73 42.12
C GLU A 42 16.10 27.88 40.83
N CYS A 43 14.91 27.54 40.33
CA CYS A 43 14.70 26.92 39.04
C CYS A 43 13.54 27.63 38.33
N LEU A 44 13.80 28.15 37.14
CA LEU A 44 12.87 28.94 36.34
C LEU A 44 12.72 28.32 34.95
N LEU A 45 11.50 28.37 34.42
CA LEU A 45 11.22 28.22 33.00
C LEU A 45 11.19 29.61 32.37
N ARG A 46 12.03 29.84 31.36
CA ARG A 46 11.96 31.04 30.53
C ARG A 46 11.14 30.73 29.29
N LEU A 47 10.14 31.57 29.01
CA LEU A 47 9.30 31.50 27.81
C LEU A 47 9.48 32.77 26.98
N TRP A 48 9.46 32.61 25.66
CA TRP A 48 9.43 33.70 24.70
C TRP A 48 8.23 33.56 23.78
N ILE A 49 7.31 34.52 23.84
CA ILE A 49 6.01 34.48 23.13
C ILE A 49 5.82 35.82 22.45
N GLN A 50 5.71 35.81 21.11
CA GLN A 50 5.47 37.02 20.30
C GLN A 50 6.42 38.20 20.67
N GLY A 51 7.71 37.93 20.86
CA GLY A 51 8.70 38.96 21.18
C GLY A 51 8.73 39.40 22.65
N LYS A 52 7.96 38.75 23.54
CA LYS A 52 7.93 39.05 24.99
C LYS A 52 8.47 37.88 25.81
N GLU A 53 9.31 38.22 26.77
CA GLU A 53 9.86 37.27 27.74
C GLU A 53 8.93 37.10 28.94
N TYR A 54 8.74 35.86 29.36
CA TYR A 54 8.08 35.49 30.62
C TYR A 54 9.01 34.53 31.39
N ARG A 55 9.00 34.64 32.72
CA ARG A 55 9.73 33.75 33.62
C ARG A 55 8.78 33.15 34.63
N LEU A 56 8.76 31.83 34.72
CA LEU A 56 7.89 31.08 35.61
C LEU A 56 8.75 30.30 36.60
N SER A 57 8.46 30.45 37.89
CA SER A 57 9.11 29.63 38.92
C SER A 57 8.64 28.19 38.81
N MET A 58 9.60 27.26 38.82
CA MET A 58 9.31 25.83 38.82
C MET A 58 9.29 25.32 40.26
N SER A 59 8.30 24.49 40.59
CA SER A 59 8.21 23.83 41.88
C SER A 59 8.90 22.47 41.83
N ARG A 60 9.47 22.04 42.95
CA ARG A 60 9.90 20.66 43.12
C ARG A 60 8.67 19.75 43.00
N ALA A 61 8.68 18.80 42.07
CA ALA A 61 7.58 17.86 41.89
C ALA A 61 7.39 17.02 43.17
N GLU A 62 6.14 16.89 43.65
CA GLU A 62 5.79 15.96 44.71
C GLU A 62 5.83 14.53 44.13
N TRP A 63 7.01 13.93 44.16
CA TRP A 63 7.25 12.60 43.61
C TRP A 63 6.51 11.52 44.41
N PRO A 64 5.60 10.71 43.83
CA PRO A 64 5.16 9.51 44.49
C PRO A 64 6.21 8.41 44.26
N ALA A 65 6.85 7.99 45.35
CA ALA A 65 7.40 6.66 45.59
C ALA A 65 7.89 5.86 44.35
N LEU A 66 9.17 6.01 43.99
CA LEU A 66 9.94 4.96 43.29
C LEU A 66 10.68 4.02 44.26
N ASN A 67 10.29 3.99 45.54
CA ASN A 67 10.47 2.82 46.40
C ASN A 67 9.23 1.90 46.28
N ARG A 68 8.82 1.54 45.06
CA ARG A 68 8.06 0.29 44.88
C ARG A 68 9.12 -0.80 44.82
N GLU A 69 9.15 -1.69 45.81
CA GLU A 69 10.07 -2.83 45.83
C GLU A 69 10.09 -3.52 44.45
N GLY A 70 11.24 -3.52 43.77
CA GLY A 70 11.46 -4.27 42.52
C GLY A 70 11.53 -3.48 41.20
N ILE A 71 11.55 -2.14 41.19
CA ILE A 71 11.79 -1.35 39.96
C ILE A 71 13.15 -0.65 40.05
N GLU A 72 14.07 -0.96 39.13
CA GLU A 72 15.37 -0.28 39.04
C GLU A 72 15.20 1.19 38.63
N PRO A 73 15.94 2.14 39.25
CA PRO A 73 15.90 3.55 38.88
C PRO A 73 16.40 3.76 37.45
N ARG A 74 15.75 4.66 36.70
CA ARG A 74 16.18 4.98 35.33
C ARG A 74 17.54 5.67 35.36
N ILE A 75 18.38 5.32 34.40
CA ILE A 75 19.67 5.97 34.16
C ILE A 75 19.54 6.81 32.89
N TYR A 76 19.75 8.11 33.04
CA TYR A 76 19.75 9.10 31.97
C TYR A 76 21.18 9.30 31.42
N PRO A 77 21.36 10.01 30.30
CA PRO A 77 22.68 10.32 29.76
C PRO A 77 23.65 10.89 30.80
N GLN A 78 24.95 10.67 30.58
CA GLN A 78 26.03 11.03 31.52
C GLN A 78 25.99 10.25 32.86
N GLY A 79 25.22 9.15 32.92
CA GLY A 79 25.14 8.28 34.10
C GLY A 79 24.26 8.85 35.21
N MET A 80 23.40 9.82 34.89
CA MET A 80 22.55 10.50 35.86
C MET A 80 21.45 9.53 36.33
N ILE A 81 21.38 9.27 37.63
CA ILE A 81 20.45 8.29 38.21
C ILE A 81 19.20 9.03 38.68
N GLU A 82 18.03 8.63 38.19
CA GLU A 82 16.74 9.28 38.49
C GLU A 82 16.51 9.47 40.00
N SER A 83 16.84 8.46 40.80
CA SER A 83 16.65 8.47 42.26
C SER A 83 17.61 9.40 43.01
N GLU A 84 18.68 9.86 42.36
CA GLU A 84 19.69 10.76 42.95
C GLU A 84 19.46 12.24 42.56
N GLY A 85 18.54 12.50 41.63
CA GLY A 85 18.19 13.84 41.18
C GLY A 85 16.89 14.37 41.79
N VAL A 86 16.59 15.63 41.48
CA VAL A 86 15.35 16.31 41.84
C VAL A 86 14.66 16.79 40.56
N VAL A 87 13.38 16.44 40.41
CA VAL A 87 12.56 16.93 39.30
C VAL A 87 11.87 18.23 39.68
N TYR A 88 12.07 19.24 38.85
CA TYR A 88 11.35 20.51 38.88
C TYR A 88 10.29 20.49 37.80
N GLU A 89 9.09 20.97 38.10
CA GLU A 89 7.99 21.04 37.15
C GLU A 89 7.25 22.36 37.22
N VAL A 90 6.61 22.73 36.11
CA VAL A 90 5.69 23.85 36.02
C VAL A 90 4.55 23.48 35.08
N ASP A 91 3.33 23.83 35.50
CA ASP A 91 2.15 23.79 34.67
C ASP A 91 1.94 25.18 34.06
N TYR A 92 1.92 25.23 32.73
CA TYR A 92 1.71 26.44 31.95
C TYR A 92 0.38 26.36 31.19
N SER A 93 -0.50 27.33 31.41
CA SER A 93 -1.75 27.46 30.67
C SER A 93 -1.47 28.11 29.31
N ILE A 94 -1.72 27.36 28.24
CA ILE A 94 -1.45 27.80 26.87
C ILE A 94 -2.39 28.97 26.50
N PRO A 95 -1.89 30.01 25.81
CA PRO A 95 -2.72 31.12 25.36
C PRO A 95 -3.93 30.67 24.51
N PRO A 96 -5.02 31.46 24.49
CA PRO A 96 -6.17 31.17 23.64
C PRO A 96 -5.91 31.47 22.16
N GLU A 97 -4.84 32.21 21.84
CA GLU A 97 -4.44 32.54 20.48
C GLU A 97 -3.29 31.62 20.01
N PRO A 98 -3.30 31.21 18.73
CA PRO A 98 -2.24 30.39 18.17
C PRO A 98 -0.94 31.19 18.04
N GLY A 99 0.18 30.47 17.93
CA GLY A 99 1.50 31.09 17.87
C GLY A 99 2.63 30.11 18.10
N VAL A 100 3.84 30.65 18.22
CA VAL A 100 5.03 29.88 18.56
C VAL A 100 5.56 30.35 19.91
N ILE A 101 5.82 29.39 20.81
CA ILE A 101 6.45 29.62 22.12
C ILE A 101 7.83 28.99 22.06
N TRP A 102 8.84 29.75 22.48
CA TRP A 102 10.19 29.23 22.69
C TRP A 102 10.47 29.09 24.18
N TYR A 103 11.11 28.00 24.61
CA TYR A 103 11.44 27.82 26.03
C TYR A 103 12.82 27.23 26.29
N PHE A 104 13.38 27.58 27.44
CA PHE A 104 14.51 26.89 28.06
C PHE A 104 14.48 27.09 29.58
N PHE A 105 15.30 26.32 30.29
CA PHE A 105 15.36 26.34 31.75
C PHE A 105 16.56 27.15 32.24
N VAL A 106 16.38 27.85 33.37
CA VAL A 106 17.43 28.60 34.07
C VAL A 106 17.41 28.19 35.53
N PHE A 107 18.54 27.78 36.08
CA PHE A 107 18.61 27.40 37.49
C PHE A 107 19.94 27.80 38.14
N LYS A 108 19.92 27.94 39.47
CA LYS A 108 21.09 28.34 40.27
C LYS A 108 21.49 27.25 41.24
N VAL A 109 22.80 27.02 41.32
CA VAL A 109 23.43 26.11 42.30
C VAL A 109 24.53 26.90 43.00
N GLY A 110 24.28 27.36 44.22
CA GLY A 110 25.16 28.29 44.91
C GLY A 110 25.22 29.65 44.19
N GLU A 111 26.41 30.12 43.85
CA GLU A 111 26.58 31.41 43.15
C GLU A 111 26.54 31.29 41.61
N ASP A 112 26.56 30.07 41.07
CA ASP A 112 26.60 29.80 39.63
C ASP A 112 25.19 29.71 39.03
N THR A 113 25.01 30.30 37.84
CA THR A 113 23.78 30.15 37.03
C THR A 113 24.03 29.21 35.86
N TYR A 114 23.08 28.31 35.64
CA TYR A 114 23.09 27.30 34.59
C TYR A 114 21.84 27.43 33.72
N PHE A 115 21.99 27.04 32.45
CA PHE A 115 20.93 27.03 31.46
C PHE A 115 20.80 25.63 30.87
N TYR A 116 19.58 25.19 30.61
CA TYR A 116 19.32 23.95 29.88
C TYR A 116 18.31 24.23 28.78
N GLY A 117 18.68 24.01 27.53
CA GLY A 117 17.83 24.31 26.37
C GLY A 117 18.02 23.29 25.26
N ASP A 118 17.50 23.63 24.09
CA ASP A 118 17.59 22.76 22.92
C ASP A 118 19.06 22.57 22.50
N ASN A 119 19.32 21.46 21.83
CA ASN A 119 20.65 21.16 21.32
C ASN A 119 21.09 22.19 20.27
N HIS A 120 22.40 22.27 20.03
CA HIS A 120 22.97 23.22 19.07
C HIS A 120 22.44 23.07 17.63
N GLN A 121 21.86 21.92 17.27
CA GLN A 121 21.24 21.67 15.97
C GLN A 121 19.77 22.08 15.89
N GLN A 122 19.15 22.46 17.03
CA GLN A 122 17.76 22.89 17.15
C GLN A 122 16.75 21.83 16.66
N LEU A 123 17.02 20.57 17.01
CA LEU A 123 16.21 19.43 16.59
C LEU A 123 15.22 18.95 17.67
N GLY A 124 15.09 19.65 18.79
CA GLY A 124 14.34 19.14 19.93
C GLY A 124 15.00 17.91 20.55
N GLY A 125 14.22 17.07 21.22
CA GLY A 125 14.73 15.89 21.90
C GLY A 125 15.59 16.24 23.10
N THR A 126 16.70 15.50 23.30
CA THR A 126 17.64 15.71 24.40
C THR A 126 18.33 17.06 24.28
N GLY A 127 18.26 17.86 25.36
CA GLY A 127 18.91 19.17 25.42
C GLY A 127 20.34 19.16 25.91
N GLU A 128 20.88 20.36 26.04
CA GLU A 128 22.25 20.59 26.48
C GLU A 128 22.31 21.54 27.68
N LEU A 129 23.13 21.18 28.67
CA LEU A 129 23.47 22.03 29.82
C LEU A 129 24.58 23.01 29.41
N SER A 130 24.38 24.30 29.71
CA SER A 130 25.30 25.38 29.37
C SER A 130 25.43 26.42 30.48
N ARG A 131 26.53 27.18 30.44
CA ARG A 131 26.74 28.40 31.26
C ARG A 131 26.32 29.68 30.52
N GLN A 132 25.91 29.57 29.26
CA GLN A 132 25.39 30.65 28.43
C GLN A 132 23.98 30.29 27.95
N GLU A 133 23.25 31.31 27.49
CA GLU A 133 21.91 31.12 26.95
C GLU A 133 21.92 30.16 25.75
N PRO A 134 21.23 29.01 25.83
CA PRO A 134 21.15 28.02 24.76
C PRO A 134 20.03 28.39 23.76
N PRO A 135 19.96 27.72 22.60
CA PRO A 135 18.76 27.72 21.79
C PRO A 135 17.53 27.27 22.60
N GLY A 136 16.37 27.85 22.29
CA GLY A 136 15.11 27.46 22.92
C GLY A 136 14.43 26.32 22.18
N TYR A 137 13.71 25.48 22.90
CA TYR A 137 12.79 24.50 22.32
C TYR A 137 11.54 25.17 21.77
N GLN A 138 11.02 24.65 20.66
CA GLN A 138 9.79 25.14 20.03
C GLN A 138 8.54 24.45 20.56
N ILE A 139 7.48 25.22 20.78
CA ILE A 139 6.10 24.73 20.93
C ILE A 139 5.21 25.49 19.95
N THR A 140 4.64 24.76 19.00
CA THR A 140 3.59 25.28 18.12
C THR A 140 2.25 25.21 18.86
N VAL A 141 1.61 26.36 19.03
CA VAL A 141 0.26 26.50 19.60
C VAL A 141 -0.72 26.67 18.45
N TYR A 142 -1.71 25.79 18.35
CA TYR A 142 -2.62 25.75 17.19
C TYR A 142 -4.09 25.66 17.60
N ARG A 143 -4.98 26.05 16.68
CA ARG A 143 -6.41 25.80 16.78
C ARG A 143 -6.71 24.42 16.17
N PRO A 144 -7.31 23.48 16.92
CA PRO A 144 -7.60 22.14 16.39
C PRO A 144 -8.45 22.19 15.11
N MET A 145 -8.04 21.38 14.14
CA MET A 145 -8.76 21.17 12.89
C MET A 145 -8.87 19.66 12.61
N LYS A 146 -9.64 19.27 11.60
CA LYS A 146 -9.73 17.88 11.14
C LYS A 146 -9.54 17.81 9.65
N LEU A 147 -8.78 16.82 9.19
CA LEU A 147 -8.65 16.52 7.77
C LEU A 147 -9.70 15.50 7.32
N PRO A 148 -10.17 15.61 6.06
CA PRO A 148 -11.15 14.68 5.54
C PRO A 148 -10.51 13.31 5.28
N SER A 149 -11.27 12.24 5.53
CA SER A 149 -10.74 10.87 5.46
C SER A 149 -10.35 10.45 4.05
N TRP A 150 -11.02 10.96 3.01
CA TRP A 150 -10.66 10.70 1.62
C TRP A 150 -9.24 11.17 1.29
N TYR A 151 -8.78 12.23 1.95
CA TYR A 151 -7.45 12.80 1.78
C TYR A 151 -6.40 12.02 2.56
N THR A 152 -6.56 11.88 3.88
CA THR A 152 -5.55 11.23 4.75
C THR A 152 -5.34 9.74 4.43
N ARG A 153 -6.36 9.07 3.90
CA ARG A 153 -6.29 7.67 3.43
C ARG A 153 -5.77 7.53 2.00
N GLY A 154 -5.64 8.64 1.29
CA GLY A 154 -5.44 8.65 -0.14
C GLY A 154 -4.01 8.43 -0.61
N ILE A 155 -3.87 8.30 -1.92
CA ILE A 155 -2.60 8.33 -2.64
C ILE A 155 -2.74 9.38 -3.74
N ILE A 156 -1.87 10.39 -3.70
CA ILE A 156 -1.81 11.47 -4.68
C ILE A 156 -0.96 11.04 -5.86
N TYR A 157 -1.42 11.35 -7.07
CA TYR A 157 -0.66 11.22 -8.29
C TYR A 157 -0.61 12.57 -9.00
N GLN A 158 0.57 13.18 -9.05
CA GLN A 158 0.84 14.46 -9.69
C GLN A 158 1.01 14.27 -11.19
N ILE A 159 0.23 15.00 -11.98
CA ILE A 159 0.21 14.92 -13.44
C ILE A 159 0.61 16.27 -14.04
N TYR A 160 1.64 16.23 -14.89
CA TYR A 160 1.95 17.30 -15.83
C TYR A 160 1.23 17.00 -17.16
N VAL A 161 0.13 17.70 -17.43
CA VAL A 161 -0.87 17.30 -18.44
C VAL A 161 -0.28 17.13 -19.84
N ASP A 162 0.51 18.11 -20.32
CA ASP A 162 1.14 18.08 -21.66
C ASP A 162 2.02 16.83 -21.90
N ARG A 163 2.52 16.23 -20.81
CA ARG A 163 3.54 15.18 -20.83
C ARG A 163 3.00 13.82 -20.45
N PHE A 164 1.73 13.73 -20.04
CA PHE A 164 1.19 12.49 -19.50
C PHE A 164 0.64 11.57 -20.57
N PHE A 165 -0.34 12.01 -21.37
CA PHE A 165 -0.86 11.22 -22.49
C PHE A 165 -1.63 12.11 -23.46
N ASN A 166 -1.44 11.92 -24.76
CA ASN A 166 -2.28 12.55 -25.78
C ASN A 166 -3.52 11.68 -26.05
N GLY A 167 -4.70 12.19 -25.70
CA GLY A 167 -5.97 11.51 -25.91
C GLY A 167 -6.56 11.62 -27.31
N GLU A 168 -6.01 12.45 -28.19
CA GLU A 168 -6.55 12.69 -29.52
C GLU A 168 -6.18 11.58 -30.52
N GLU A 169 -7.00 11.44 -31.55
CA GLU A 169 -6.69 10.52 -32.64
C GLU A 169 -5.44 10.97 -33.40
N GLN A 170 -4.62 10.00 -33.83
CA GLN A 170 -3.40 10.23 -34.61
C GLN A 170 -2.38 11.19 -33.95
N GLY A 171 -2.43 11.36 -32.63
CA GLY A 171 -1.49 12.23 -31.90
C GLY A 171 -1.67 13.73 -32.20
N LYS A 172 -2.86 14.13 -32.65
CA LYS A 172 -3.17 15.53 -32.94
C LYS A 172 -2.95 16.41 -31.69
N ILE A 173 -2.27 17.54 -31.86
CA ILE A 173 -2.16 18.58 -30.83
C ILE A 173 -3.33 19.55 -31.00
N LEU A 174 -4.08 19.80 -29.93
CA LEU A 174 -5.21 20.72 -29.95
C LEU A 174 -4.73 22.18 -29.98
N ASN A 175 -5.37 22.99 -30.83
CA ASN A 175 -5.22 24.45 -30.87
C ASN A 175 -3.80 25.00 -30.64
N PRO A 176 -2.78 24.55 -31.40
CA PRO A 176 -1.41 24.99 -31.18
C PRO A 176 -1.30 26.51 -31.40
N ARG A 177 -0.60 27.19 -30.48
CA ARG A 177 -0.43 28.64 -30.54
C ARG A 177 0.65 29.01 -31.56
N PRO A 178 0.58 30.21 -32.16
CA PRO A 178 1.70 30.74 -32.92
C PRO A 178 2.95 30.76 -32.03
N LYS A 179 4.11 30.44 -32.60
CA LYS A 179 5.40 30.42 -31.88
C LYS A 179 5.48 29.33 -30.78
N SER A 180 4.75 28.23 -30.92
CA SER A 180 5.01 26.98 -30.18
C SER A 180 6.01 26.09 -30.94
N LEU A 181 6.88 25.39 -30.21
CA LEU A 181 7.63 24.23 -30.71
C LEU A 181 6.76 22.99 -30.48
N LEU A 182 6.45 22.24 -31.54
CA LEU A 182 5.63 21.03 -31.45
C LEU A 182 6.51 19.82 -31.70
N HIS A 183 6.48 18.86 -30.79
CA HIS A 183 7.21 17.60 -30.95
C HIS A 183 6.42 16.64 -31.84
N GLY A 184 7.13 15.98 -32.76
CA GLY A 184 6.56 14.98 -33.66
C GLY A 184 6.61 13.57 -33.10
N ASP A 185 7.57 13.29 -32.21
CA ASP A 185 7.68 12.04 -31.47
C ASP A 185 7.35 12.28 -29.99
N TRP A 186 6.53 11.40 -29.42
CA TRP A 186 6.19 11.45 -28.00
C TRP A 186 7.42 11.26 -27.11
N TYR A 187 8.45 10.56 -27.58
CA TYR A 187 9.64 10.23 -26.80
C TYR A 187 10.82 11.20 -27.01
N ASP A 188 10.59 12.33 -27.68
CA ASP A 188 11.58 13.40 -27.79
C ASP A 188 11.92 13.98 -26.40
N THR A 189 13.12 14.56 -26.28
CA THR A 189 13.54 15.22 -25.03
C THR A 189 12.99 16.64 -24.97
N PRO A 190 12.47 17.11 -23.81
CA PRO A 190 12.01 18.49 -23.67
C PRO A 190 13.06 19.53 -24.03
N LEU A 191 12.66 20.58 -24.74
CA LEU A 191 13.57 21.60 -25.26
C LEU A 191 12.94 23.00 -25.26
N TYR A 192 13.59 23.97 -24.64
CA TYR A 192 13.19 25.39 -24.73
C TYR A 192 14.08 26.12 -25.72
N ILE A 193 13.47 26.79 -26.72
CA ILE A 193 14.23 27.69 -27.59
C ILE A 193 14.40 29.02 -26.86
N LYS A 194 15.64 29.35 -26.48
CA LYS A 194 15.99 30.57 -25.74
C LYS A 194 16.69 31.61 -26.63
N ASP A 195 16.59 32.88 -26.27
CA ASP A 195 17.38 33.96 -26.87
C ASP A 195 18.80 34.06 -26.26
N GLU A 196 19.62 34.99 -26.76
CA GLU A 196 20.98 35.26 -26.27
C GLU A 196 21.02 35.70 -24.79
N ARG A 197 19.89 36.13 -24.23
CA ARG A 197 19.75 36.58 -22.83
C ARG A 197 19.14 35.49 -21.94
N GLY A 198 18.88 34.30 -22.49
CA GLY A 198 18.31 33.16 -21.78
C GLY A 198 16.79 33.17 -21.65
N ALA A 199 16.08 34.16 -22.22
CA ALA A 199 14.62 34.20 -22.19
C ALA A 199 14.04 33.18 -23.18
N VAL A 200 12.97 32.48 -22.78
CA VAL A 200 12.33 31.48 -23.64
C VAL A 200 11.57 32.18 -24.76
N LEU A 201 11.99 31.95 -26.00
CA LEU A 201 11.34 32.44 -27.21
C LEU A 201 10.21 31.53 -27.68
N ARG A 202 10.36 30.21 -27.52
CA ARG A 202 9.39 29.19 -27.94
C ARG A 202 9.31 28.10 -26.88
N TRP A 203 8.13 27.92 -26.31
CA TRP A 203 7.80 26.79 -25.44
C TRP A 203 7.50 25.56 -26.28
N ASP A 204 7.88 24.38 -25.77
CA ASP A 204 7.62 23.11 -26.42
C ASP A 204 6.37 22.40 -25.90
N PHE A 205 5.72 21.65 -26.78
CA PHE A 205 4.48 20.93 -26.49
C PHE A 205 4.50 19.54 -27.12
N PHE A 206 4.11 18.55 -26.34
CA PHE A 206 3.95 17.16 -26.77
C PHE A 206 2.48 16.80 -27.05
N GLY A 207 1.54 17.63 -26.58
CA GLY A 207 0.12 17.48 -26.89
C GLY A 207 -0.67 16.63 -25.91
N GLY A 208 -0.12 16.32 -24.74
CA GLY A 208 -0.88 15.71 -23.66
C GLY A 208 -2.06 16.60 -23.23
N ASN A 209 -3.19 15.99 -22.89
CA ASN A 209 -4.46 16.70 -22.70
C ASN A 209 -5.40 16.00 -21.71
N LEU A 210 -6.50 16.66 -21.35
CA LEU A 210 -7.48 16.15 -20.37
C LEU A 210 -8.15 14.86 -20.84
N LEU A 211 -8.44 14.73 -22.14
CA LEU A 211 -8.95 13.48 -22.72
C LEU A 211 -7.95 12.34 -22.54
N GLY A 212 -6.66 12.64 -22.63
CA GLY A 212 -5.59 11.68 -22.38
C GLY A 212 -5.60 11.17 -20.94
N ILE A 213 -5.78 12.07 -19.96
CA ILE A 213 -5.95 11.68 -18.55
C ILE A 213 -7.17 10.76 -18.39
N ILE A 214 -8.31 11.11 -18.99
CA ILE A 214 -9.54 10.27 -18.95
C ILE A 214 -9.24 8.85 -19.43
N LYS A 215 -8.55 8.70 -20.57
CA LYS A 215 -8.18 7.40 -21.13
C LYS A 215 -7.25 6.58 -20.23
N LYS A 216 -6.51 7.24 -19.33
CA LYS A 216 -5.53 6.61 -18.42
C LYS A 216 -6.00 6.52 -16.97
N LEU A 217 -7.22 6.97 -16.64
CA LEU A 217 -7.82 6.71 -15.33
C LEU A 217 -7.85 5.22 -14.94
N PRO A 218 -8.08 4.24 -15.85
CA PRO A 218 -7.99 2.82 -15.49
C PRO A 218 -6.60 2.40 -15.00
N TYR A 219 -5.54 2.92 -15.61
CA TYR A 219 -4.15 2.68 -15.15
C TYR A 219 -3.92 3.24 -13.75
N LEU A 220 -4.36 4.49 -13.50
CA LEU A 220 -4.25 5.11 -12.18
C LEU A 220 -5.07 4.36 -11.12
N LYS A 221 -6.22 3.80 -11.50
CA LYS A 221 -7.05 2.98 -10.61
C LYS A 221 -6.35 1.67 -10.27
N GLU A 222 -5.69 1.03 -11.24
CA GLU A 222 -4.89 -0.18 -11.03
C GLU A 222 -3.71 0.08 -10.08
N LEU A 223 -3.06 1.24 -10.19
CA LEU A 223 -2.04 1.68 -9.22
C LEU A 223 -2.62 1.93 -7.82
N GLY A 224 -3.93 2.14 -7.70
CA GLY A 224 -4.57 2.44 -6.43
C GLY A 224 -4.62 3.92 -6.07
N VAL A 225 -4.40 4.80 -7.04
CA VAL A 225 -4.51 6.25 -6.87
C VAL A 225 -5.95 6.63 -6.52
N THR A 226 -6.10 7.56 -5.58
CA THR A 226 -7.41 8.10 -5.17
C THR A 226 -7.46 9.63 -5.24
N ILE A 227 -6.34 10.30 -5.55
CA ILE A 227 -6.28 11.75 -5.66
C ILE A 227 -5.40 12.11 -6.86
N LEU A 228 -5.94 12.89 -7.79
CA LEU A 228 -5.19 13.48 -8.90
C LEU A 228 -4.83 14.90 -8.52
N TYR A 229 -3.54 15.23 -8.60
CA TYR A 229 -3.07 16.60 -8.51
C TYR A 229 -2.60 17.03 -9.91
N LEU A 230 -3.28 18.01 -10.50
CA LEU A 230 -2.92 18.55 -11.80
C LEU A 230 -2.11 19.82 -11.60
N ASN A 231 -0.93 19.89 -12.22
CA ASN A 231 -0.24 21.15 -12.48
C ASN A 231 -1.17 22.13 -13.26
N PRO A 232 -0.84 23.44 -13.36
CA PRO A 232 -1.80 24.43 -13.85
C PRO A 232 -2.40 24.06 -15.22
N ILE A 233 -3.73 24.16 -15.32
CA ILE A 233 -4.50 23.74 -16.51
C ILE A 233 -5.19 24.90 -17.25
N PHE A 234 -5.02 26.12 -16.75
CA PHE A 234 -5.69 27.31 -17.28
C PHE A 234 -4.95 27.90 -18.47
N ASP A 235 -5.65 28.69 -19.30
CA ASP A 235 -5.10 29.36 -20.49
C ASP A 235 -3.75 30.02 -20.17
N SER A 236 -2.70 29.67 -20.91
CA SER A 236 -1.36 30.27 -20.73
C SER A 236 -0.52 30.14 -22.01
N SER A 237 0.50 31.00 -22.15
CA SER A 237 1.43 30.95 -23.28
C SER A 237 2.43 29.79 -23.21
N SER A 238 2.75 29.30 -22.00
CA SER A 238 3.76 28.28 -21.76
C SER A 238 3.19 26.86 -21.71
N ASN A 239 4.11 25.89 -21.62
CA ASN A 239 3.79 24.49 -21.40
C ASN A 239 3.51 24.16 -19.93
N HIS A 240 3.99 24.97 -18.98
CA HIS A 240 3.89 24.77 -17.53
C HIS A 240 2.71 25.52 -16.93
N LYS A 241 2.26 26.56 -17.61
CA LYS A 241 1.02 27.30 -17.36
C LYS A 241 0.96 28.15 -16.08
N TYR A 242 2.06 28.24 -15.33
CA TYR A 242 2.22 29.21 -14.23
C TYR A 242 2.10 30.69 -14.66
N ASP A 243 2.44 31.04 -15.90
CA ASP A 243 2.15 32.33 -16.52
C ASP A 243 0.66 32.42 -16.93
N THR A 244 -0.24 32.39 -15.94
CA THR A 244 -1.69 32.29 -16.18
C THR A 244 -2.19 33.45 -17.05
N GLY A 245 -2.75 33.11 -18.20
CA GLY A 245 -3.38 34.00 -19.16
C GLY A 245 -4.83 34.33 -18.80
N ASP A 246 -5.62 33.32 -18.45
CA ASP A 246 -6.99 33.47 -17.94
C ASP A 246 -7.39 32.33 -16.98
N TYR A 247 -7.59 32.65 -15.70
CA TYR A 247 -7.97 31.69 -14.66
C TYR A 247 -9.33 30.99 -14.85
N LEU A 248 -10.22 31.57 -15.67
CA LEU A 248 -11.57 31.03 -15.87
C LEU A 248 -11.70 30.16 -17.12
N THR A 249 -10.62 30.01 -17.88
CA THR A 249 -10.60 29.27 -19.15
C THR A 249 -9.62 28.12 -19.08
N ILE A 250 -10.07 26.88 -19.36
CA ILE A 250 -9.18 25.74 -19.58
C ILE A 250 -8.31 26.02 -20.81
N ASP A 251 -7.03 25.70 -20.75
CA ASP A 251 -6.15 25.92 -21.88
C ASP A 251 -6.64 25.14 -23.11
N PRO A 252 -6.84 25.80 -24.28
CA PRO A 252 -7.34 25.14 -25.49
C PRO A 252 -6.47 23.99 -26.02
N MET A 253 -5.19 23.89 -25.62
CA MET A 253 -4.34 22.74 -25.93
C MET A 253 -4.65 21.52 -25.07
N TYR A 254 -5.21 21.73 -23.87
CA TYR A 254 -5.61 20.65 -22.95
C TYR A 254 -7.05 20.20 -23.16
N GLY A 255 -7.88 21.03 -23.79
CA GLY A 255 -9.27 20.72 -24.11
C GLY A 255 -10.17 21.91 -23.81
N ASP A 256 -11.32 21.63 -23.22
CA ASP A 256 -12.34 22.61 -22.85
C ASP A 256 -12.98 22.27 -21.50
N GLU A 257 -13.91 23.11 -21.08
CA GLU A 257 -14.64 22.93 -19.83
C GLU A 257 -15.48 21.65 -19.80
N GLU A 258 -16.09 21.25 -20.92
CA GLU A 258 -16.89 20.03 -21.02
C GLU A 258 -16.02 18.79 -20.78
N THR A 259 -14.83 18.76 -21.38
CA THR A 259 -13.84 17.71 -21.19
C THR A 259 -13.37 17.67 -19.73
N PHE A 260 -13.18 18.83 -19.09
CA PHE A 260 -12.81 18.89 -17.68
C PHE A 260 -13.91 18.34 -16.76
N ILE A 261 -15.17 18.72 -16.99
CA ILE A 261 -16.31 18.17 -16.23
C ILE A 261 -16.40 16.66 -16.42
N ARG A 262 -16.19 16.16 -17.65
CA ARG A 262 -16.14 14.72 -17.92
C ARG A 262 -15.02 14.04 -17.15
N LEU A 263 -13.84 14.65 -17.07
CA LEU A 263 -12.72 14.12 -16.26
C LEU A 263 -13.11 14.01 -14.79
N ILE A 264 -13.75 15.02 -14.21
CA ILE A 264 -14.24 14.99 -12.83
C ILE A 264 -15.21 13.82 -12.62
N LEU A 265 -16.21 13.67 -13.50
CA LEU A 265 -17.23 12.63 -13.37
C LEU A 265 -16.64 11.22 -13.48
N GLU A 266 -15.74 10.98 -14.43
CA GLU A 266 -15.08 9.67 -14.59
C GLU A 266 -14.10 9.37 -13.43
N ALA A 267 -13.36 10.36 -12.96
CA ALA A 267 -12.51 10.23 -11.78
C ALA A 267 -13.36 9.88 -10.54
N GLN A 268 -14.47 10.58 -10.31
CA GLN A 268 -15.40 10.31 -9.22
C GLN A 268 -15.99 8.90 -9.31
N ARG A 269 -16.37 8.42 -10.50
CA ARG A 269 -16.87 7.05 -10.71
C ARG A 269 -15.85 5.99 -10.29
N LEU A 270 -14.56 6.30 -10.39
CA LEU A 270 -13.45 5.42 -9.97
C LEU A 270 -12.99 5.68 -8.53
N GLY A 271 -13.65 6.58 -7.79
CA GLY A 271 -13.31 6.93 -6.41
C GLY A 271 -12.08 7.83 -6.30
N MET A 272 -11.83 8.67 -7.30
CA MET A 272 -10.73 9.63 -7.32
C MET A 272 -11.22 11.07 -7.13
N ALA A 273 -10.52 11.83 -6.30
CA ALA A 273 -10.67 13.27 -6.14
C ALA A 273 -9.68 14.02 -7.05
N ILE A 274 -9.99 15.27 -7.41
CA ILE A 274 -9.08 16.14 -8.18
C ILE A 274 -8.75 17.39 -7.38
N ILE A 275 -7.45 17.70 -7.28
CA ILE A 275 -6.87 18.92 -6.72
C ILE A 275 -6.20 19.68 -7.86
N LEU A 276 -6.45 20.99 -7.95
CA LEU A 276 -5.84 21.87 -8.95
C LEU A 276 -4.74 22.74 -8.35
N ASP A 277 -3.85 23.21 -9.21
CA ASP A 277 -2.81 24.19 -8.90
C ASP A 277 -3.36 25.62 -8.93
N GLY A 278 -3.21 26.36 -7.84
CA GLY A 278 -3.67 27.73 -7.64
C GLY A 278 -2.51 28.70 -7.66
N VAL A 279 -2.29 29.33 -8.82
CA VAL A 279 -1.20 30.29 -9.06
C VAL A 279 -1.69 31.71 -8.81
N PHE A 280 -1.68 32.14 -7.55
CA PHE A 280 -2.33 33.39 -7.12
C PHE A 280 -1.37 34.52 -6.71
N SER A 281 -0.05 34.30 -6.73
CA SER A 281 0.93 35.37 -6.44
C SER A 281 1.28 36.21 -7.68
N HIS A 282 1.04 35.69 -8.88
CA HIS A 282 1.35 36.36 -10.14
C HIS A 282 0.44 35.88 -11.27
N THR A 283 0.39 36.66 -12.36
CA THR A 283 -0.23 36.27 -13.64
C THR A 283 0.83 36.14 -14.73
N GLY A 284 0.47 35.71 -15.93
CA GLY A 284 1.32 35.89 -17.12
C GLY A 284 1.34 37.34 -17.61
N ASP A 285 2.43 37.76 -18.26
CA ASP A 285 2.51 39.06 -18.93
C ASP A 285 1.65 39.13 -20.20
N ASP A 286 1.41 37.97 -20.84
CA ASP A 286 0.41 37.76 -21.89
C ASP A 286 -0.93 37.23 -21.33
N SER A 287 -1.51 37.94 -20.37
CA SER A 287 -2.82 37.60 -19.76
C SER A 287 -3.93 38.58 -20.13
N ILE A 288 -5.21 38.21 -19.91
CA ILE A 288 -6.34 39.15 -20.05
C ILE A 288 -6.24 40.33 -19.09
N TYR A 289 -5.53 40.14 -17.97
CA TYR A 289 -5.38 41.09 -16.88
C TYR A 289 -4.24 42.07 -17.15
N PHE A 290 -3.07 41.59 -17.58
CA PHE A 290 -1.88 42.41 -17.84
C PHE A 290 -1.80 42.88 -19.31
N ASN A 291 -2.12 42.00 -20.25
CA ASN A 291 -2.23 42.19 -21.70
C ASN A 291 -1.06 42.96 -22.36
N ARG A 292 0.19 42.61 -22.02
CA ARG A 292 1.39 43.32 -22.50
C ARG A 292 1.48 43.42 -24.02
N TYR A 293 1.06 42.38 -24.73
CA TYR A 293 1.19 42.27 -26.18
C TYR A 293 -0.08 42.62 -26.96
N GLY A 294 -1.16 43.01 -26.27
CA GLY A 294 -2.44 43.36 -26.91
C GLY A 294 -3.12 42.18 -27.60
N LYS A 295 -2.92 40.96 -27.10
CA LYS A 295 -3.54 39.73 -27.61
C LYS A 295 -5.03 39.67 -27.32
N TYR A 296 -5.44 40.13 -26.14
CA TYR A 296 -6.83 40.10 -25.73
C TYR A 296 -7.54 41.40 -26.10
N PRO A 297 -8.85 41.36 -26.44
CA PRO A 297 -9.59 42.54 -26.88
C PRO A 297 -9.84 43.55 -25.73
N GLY A 298 -9.74 43.11 -24.48
CA GLY A 298 -9.89 43.97 -23.30
C GLY A 298 -8.64 44.80 -23.00
N LEU A 299 -8.82 45.90 -22.26
CA LEU A 299 -7.73 46.77 -21.83
C LEU A 299 -7.01 46.18 -20.61
N GLY A 300 -5.77 45.74 -20.77
CA GLY A 300 -4.96 45.19 -19.67
C GLY A 300 -4.11 46.26 -18.96
N ALA A 301 -3.63 45.89 -17.77
CA ALA A 301 -2.92 46.79 -16.86
C ALA A 301 -1.66 47.42 -17.48
N TYR A 302 -0.91 46.68 -18.32
CA TYR A 302 0.29 47.23 -18.96
C TYR A 302 -0.01 48.30 -20.02
N GLN A 303 -1.21 48.27 -20.60
CA GLN A 303 -1.56 49.11 -21.73
C GLN A 303 -2.04 50.50 -21.30
N SER A 304 -2.72 50.61 -20.15
CA SER A 304 -3.19 51.89 -19.62
C SER A 304 -3.46 51.83 -18.11
N PRO A 305 -3.17 52.90 -17.35
CA PRO A 305 -3.68 53.13 -16.00
C PRO A 305 -5.21 53.07 -15.87
N ASP A 306 -5.94 53.27 -16.98
CA ASP A 306 -7.41 53.18 -17.02
C ASP A 306 -7.93 51.72 -17.06
N SER A 307 -7.04 50.73 -17.11
CA SER A 307 -7.44 49.32 -17.06
C SER A 307 -8.10 49.00 -15.71
N PRO A 308 -9.20 48.20 -15.69
CA PRO A 308 -9.80 47.75 -14.42
C PRO A 308 -8.87 46.88 -13.58
N TYR A 309 -7.81 46.34 -14.19
CA TYR A 309 -6.81 45.49 -13.54
C TYR A 309 -5.56 46.26 -13.13
N TYR A 310 -5.47 47.58 -13.37
CA TYR A 310 -4.23 48.33 -13.14
C TYR A 310 -3.77 48.27 -11.68
N SER A 311 -4.71 48.36 -10.72
CA SER A 311 -4.42 48.26 -9.29
C SER A 311 -4.00 46.88 -8.83
N TRP A 312 -4.22 45.84 -9.65
CA TRP A 312 -3.79 44.49 -9.31
C TRP A 312 -2.28 44.34 -9.33
N TYR A 313 -1.53 45.26 -9.94
CA TYR A 313 -0.08 45.15 -10.08
C TYR A 313 0.64 46.27 -9.37
N GLN A 314 1.89 46.01 -8.96
CA GLN A 314 2.74 47.02 -8.34
C GLN A 314 3.66 47.68 -9.38
N TRP A 315 3.53 49.00 -9.54
CA TRP A 315 4.28 49.81 -10.50
C TRP A 315 5.37 50.62 -9.78
N LYS A 316 6.60 50.61 -10.32
CA LYS A 316 7.71 51.42 -9.84
C LYS A 316 7.79 52.75 -10.60
N GLU A 317 7.76 52.66 -11.92
CA GLU A 317 7.74 53.77 -12.88
C GLU A 317 6.85 53.40 -14.09
N GLU A 318 6.70 54.28 -15.08
CA GLU A 318 5.99 53.94 -16.32
C GLU A 318 6.62 52.70 -16.99
N LYS A 319 5.85 51.61 -17.08
CA LYS A 319 6.25 50.32 -17.67
C LYS A 319 7.32 49.53 -16.91
N GLU A 320 7.64 49.92 -15.67
CA GLU A 320 8.44 49.11 -14.74
C GLU A 320 7.57 48.64 -13.58
N TYR A 321 7.55 47.33 -13.33
CA TYR A 321 6.64 46.65 -12.41
C TYR A 321 7.35 45.55 -11.62
N SER A 322 6.79 45.18 -10.47
CA SER A 322 7.27 44.06 -9.66
C SER A 322 6.99 42.72 -10.36
N CYS A 323 7.97 41.81 -10.30
CA CYS A 323 7.96 40.56 -11.06
C CYS A 323 8.54 39.45 -10.19
N TRP A 324 7.94 38.26 -10.30
CA TRP A 324 8.34 37.09 -9.54
C TRP A 324 9.83 36.79 -9.77
N TRP A 325 10.66 36.96 -8.74
CA TRP A 325 12.12 36.76 -8.82
C TRP A 325 12.81 37.50 -9.98
N GLY A 326 12.23 38.63 -10.42
CA GLY A 326 12.73 39.42 -11.56
C GLY A 326 12.38 38.83 -12.94
N VAL A 327 11.60 37.74 -13.01
CA VAL A 327 11.13 37.12 -14.24
C VAL A 327 10.02 37.96 -14.85
N LYS A 328 10.37 38.77 -15.87
CA LYS A 328 9.48 39.79 -16.46
C LYS A 328 8.18 39.25 -17.07
N THR A 329 8.08 37.95 -17.31
CA THR A 329 6.88 37.29 -17.84
C THR A 329 5.87 36.94 -16.75
N LEU A 330 6.23 37.12 -15.47
CA LEU A 330 5.40 36.81 -14.31
C LEU A 330 5.21 38.08 -13.44
N PRO A 331 4.39 39.06 -13.87
CA PRO A 331 4.04 40.22 -13.06
C PRO A 331 3.35 39.82 -11.75
N GLU A 332 3.89 40.29 -10.63
CA GLU A 332 3.35 40.06 -9.29
C GLU A 332 2.05 40.83 -9.09
N VAL A 333 1.08 40.18 -8.48
CA VAL A 333 -0.18 40.82 -8.11
C VAL A 333 -0.12 41.40 -6.69
N GLN A 334 -0.99 42.35 -6.40
CA GLN A 334 -1.29 42.81 -5.06
C GLN A 334 -2.46 41.96 -4.54
N GLU A 335 -2.15 40.85 -3.86
CA GLU A 335 -3.14 39.84 -3.46
C GLU A 335 -4.20 40.42 -2.52
N MET A 336 -3.86 41.49 -1.78
CA MET A 336 -4.78 42.16 -0.87
C MET A 336 -5.63 43.27 -1.53
N GLU A 337 -5.42 43.57 -2.80
CA GLU A 337 -6.23 44.52 -3.56
C GLU A 337 -7.69 44.04 -3.56
N PRO A 338 -8.68 44.86 -3.10
CA PRO A 338 -10.05 44.41 -2.92
C PRO A 338 -10.68 43.80 -4.17
N SER A 339 -10.40 44.35 -5.35
CA SER A 339 -10.92 43.83 -6.62
C SER A 339 -10.31 42.48 -7.03
N TYR A 340 -9.03 42.24 -6.71
CA TYR A 340 -8.37 40.95 -6.93
C TYR A 340 -8.89 39.89 -5.95
N ARG A 341 -8.99 40.22 -4.65
CA ARG A 341 -9.58 39.36 -3.62
C ARG A 341 -11.01 38.95 -3.95
N GLU A 342 -11.82 39.92 -4.38
CA GLU A 342 -13.18 39.65 -4.82
C GLU A 342 -13.19 38.66 -6.00
N PHE A 343 -12.30 38.85 -6.98
CA PHE A 343 -12.21 37.98 -8.15
C PHE A 343 -11.74 36.55 -7.84
N ILE A 344 -10.72 36.38 -6.99
CA ILE A 344 -10.19 35.05 -6.67
C ILE A 344 -11.07 34.30 -5.66
N ILE A 345 -11.50 34.97 -4.59
CA ILE A 345 -12.06 34.31 -3.39
C ILE A 345 -13.59 34.42 -3.31
N HIS A 346 -14.14 35.63 -3.41
CA HIS A 346 -15.51 35.89 -2.94
C HIS A 346 -16.57 35.86 -4.04
N SER A 347 -16.22 36.29 -5.25
CA SER A 347 -17.17 36.46 -6.35
C SER A 347 -17.83 35.13 -6.70
N PRO A 348 -19.18 35.07 -6.84
CA PRO A 348 -19.88 33.86 -7.27
C PRO A 348 -19.48 33.38 -8.68
N GLN A 349 -18.90 34.27 -9.50
CA GLN A 349 -18.33 34.01 -10.81
C GLN A 349 -16.78 34.04 -10.81
N GLY A 350 -16.18 34.18 -9.63
CA GLY A 350 -14.73 34.20 -9.42
C GLY A 350 -14.08 32.83 -9.53
N VAL A 351 -12.76 32.79 -9.38
CA VAL A 351 -11.93 31.59 -9.63
C VAL A 351 -12.31 30.46 -8.69
N LEU A 352 -12.28 30.70 -7.37
CA LEU A 352 -12.58 29.67 -6.38
C LEU A 352 -13.98 29.07 -6.58
N GLN A 353 -15.01 29.92 -6.65
CA GLN A 353 -16.40 29.49 -6.81
C GLN A 353 -16.63 28.71 -8.09
N SER A 354 -16.03 29.16 -9.19
CA SER A 354 -16.18 28.54 -10.51
C SER A 354 -15.69 27.09 -10.51
N TRP A 355 -14.48 26.84 -10.03
CA TRP A 355 -13.88 25.51 -10.13
C TRP A 355 -14.36 24.56 -9.05
N MET A 356 -14.59 25.04 -7.82
CA MET A 356 -15.15 24.22 -6.73
C MET A 356 -16.55 23.69 -7.09
N LYS A 357 -17.42 24.52 -7.69
CA LYS A 357 -18.76 24.09 -8.15
C LYS A 357 -18.72 23.03 -9.26
N ARG A 358 -17.63 22.98 -10.04
CA ARG A 358 -17.40 21.95 -11.06
C ARG A 358 -16.91 20.62 -10.49
N GLY A 359 -16.60 20.57 -9.19
CA GLY A 359 -16.40 19.33 -8.43
C GLY A 359 -14.96 18.99 -8.06
N ILE A 360 -14.03 19.94 -8.16
CA ILE A 360 -12.68 19.77 -7.57
C ILE A 360 -12.80 19.69 -6.04
N LYS A 361 -11.86 19.00 -5.41
CA LYS A 361 -11.85 18.74 -3.96
C LYS A 361 -10.77 19.51 -3.20
N GLY A 362 -10.04 20.39 -3.87
CA GLY A 362 -9.02 21.17 -3.20
C GLY A 362 -8.11 21.93 -4.16
N TRP A 363 -7.19 22.67 -3.54
CA TRP A 363 -6.17 23.45 -4.22
C TRP A 363 -4.79 23.16 -3.64
N ARG A 364 -3.79 23.06 -4.51
CA ARG A 364 -2.38 23.24 -4.18
C ARG A 364 -2.03 24.69 -4.49
N LEU A 365 -1.57 25.46 -3.51
CA LEU A 365 -1.14 26.84 -3.71
C LEU A 365 0.32 26.88 -4.15
N ASP A 366 0.55 27.46 -5.31
CA ASP A 366 1.88 27.76 -5.81
C ASP A 366 2.50 28.90 -5.00
N VAL A 367 3.79 28.75 -4.65
CA VAL A 367 4.58 29.73 -3.90
C VAL A 367 3.80 30.35 -2.73
N ALA A 368 3.32 29.51 -1.82
CA ALA A 368 2.50 29.95 -0.68
C ALA A 368 3.21 31.01 0.20
N ASP A 369 4.54 31.07 0.13
CA ASP A 369 5.37 32.05 0.84
C ASP A 369 5.20 33.49 0.42
N GLU A 370 4.74 33.73 -0.79
CA GLU A 370 4.48 35.06 -1.32
C GLU A 370 3.07 35.54 -1.02
N LEU A 371 2.13 34.61 -0.83
CA LEU A 371 0.77 34.95 -0.47
C LEU A 371 0.71 35.46 0.98
N PRO A 372 -0.02 36.55 1.29
CA PRO A 372 -0.27 36.98 2.67
C PRO A 372 -1.01 35.90 3.49
N ASP A 373 -0.72 35.79 4.79
CA ASP A 373 -1.39 34.81 5.67
C ASP A 373 -2.91 35.06 5.68
N GLU A 374 -3.32 36.33 5.71
CA GLU A 374 -4.71 36.77 5.69
C GLU A 374 -5.44 36.29 4.42
N PHE A 375 -4.77 36.35 3.26
CA PHE A 375 -5.31 35.85 2.00
C PHE A 375 -5.52 34.33 2.04
N ILE A 376 -4.55 33.57 2.57
CA ILE A 376 -4.65 32.11 2.70
C ILE A 376 -5.79 31.72 3.64
N GLN A 377 -5.93 32.39 4.79
CA GLN A 377 -7.03 32.15 5.74
C GLN A 377 -8.39 32.40 5.10
N GLU A 378 -8.56 33.53 4.41
CA GLU A 378 -9.80 33.88 3.72
C GLU A 378 -10.12 32.88 2.60
N LEU A 379 -9.13 32.50 1.80
CA LEU A 379 -9.27 31.51 0.73
C LEU A 379 -9.72 30.16 1.30
N ARG A 380 -9.07 29.68 2.37
CA ARG A 380 -9.45 28.42 3.02
C ARG A 380 -10.86 28.49 3.58
N GLN A 381 -11.22 29.57 4.26
CA GLN A 381 -12.56 29.74 4.81
C GLN A 381 -13.63 29.71 3.72
N ALA A 382 -13.41 30.45 2.63
CA ALA A 382 -14.32 30.47 1.49
C ALA A 382 -14.41 29.09 0.80
N MET A 383 -13.28 28.39 0.65
CA MET A 383 -13.23 27.05 0.06
C MET A 383 -14.02 26.06 0.91
N LYS A 384 -13.79 26.02 2.23
CA LYS A 384 -14.48 25.12 3.17
C LYS A 384 -15.98 25.45 3.28
N ALA A 385 -16.40 26.68 3.00
CA ALA A 385 -17.82 27.04 2.94
C ALA A 385 -18.52 26.47 1.71
N ILE A 386 -17.81 26.27 0.60
CA ILE A 386 -18.33 25.65 -0.63
C ILE A 386 -18.26 24.12 -0.54
N GLU A 387 -17.12 23.61 -0.08
CA GLU A 387 -16.79 22.19 0.02
C GLU A 387 -16.17 21.93 1.40
N PRO A 388 -16.97 21.51 2.40
CA PRO A 388 -16.51 21.29 3.76
C PRO A 388 -15.39 20.26 3.89
N GLU A 389 -15.32 19.29 2.97
CA GLU A 389 -14.24 18.30 2.90
C GLU A 389 -13.12 18.71 1.93
N GLY A 390 -13.06 19.99 1.52
CA GLY A 390 -12.03 20.49 0.62
C GLY A 390 -10.67 20.53 1.29
N VAL A 391 -9.56 20.37 0.55
CA VAL A 391 -8.20 20.41 1.12
C VAL A 391 -7.37 21.51 0.47
N LEU A 392 -6.70 22.32 1.31
CA LEU A 392 -5.78 23.37 0.86
C LEU A 392 -4.33 23.01 1.21
N ILE A 393 -3.50 22.79 0.20
CA ILE A 393 -2.10 22.38 0.34
C ILE A 393 -1.22 23.54 -0.09
N GLY A 394 -0.29 24.00 0.74
CA GLY A 394 0.68 25.02 0.33
C GLY A 394 1.98 24.44 -0.19
N GLU A 395 2.55 25.05 -1.23
CA GLU A 395 3.95 24.84 -1.55
C GLU A 395 4.84 25.52 -0.49
N VAL A 396 5.47 24.71 0.36
CA VAL A 396 6.42 25.14 1.39
C VAL A 396 7.59 24.16 1.40
N TRP A 397 8.82 24.67 1.31
CA TRP A 397 10.01 23.85 1.11
C TRP A 397 10.74 23.47 2.41
N GLU A 398 10.46 24.21 3.49
CA GLU A 398 11.04 24.05 4.83
C GLU A 398 9.96 23.70 5.86
N ASP A 399 10.30 23.74 7.16
CA ASP A 399 9.36 23.59 8.25
C ASP A 399 8.33 24.75 8.25
N PRO A 400 7.03 24.48 8.02
CA PRO A 400 5.97 25.49 7.92
C PRO A 400 5.59 26.11 9.26
N THR A 401 6.01 25.55 10.39
CA THR A 401 5.60 26.00 11.73
C THR A 401 6.44 27.17 12.25
N HIS A 402 7.68 27.30 11.75
CA HIS A 402 8.56 28.41 12.08
C HIS A 402 9.13 29.14 10.87
N LYS A 403 8.55 28.93 9.69
CA LYS A 403 9.04 29.54 8.47
C LYS A 403 9.04 31.07 8.57
N PHE A 404 10.20 31.66 8.28
CA PHE A 404 10.35 33.10 8.19
C PHE A 404 10.57 33.48 6.73
N SER A 405 9.61 34.20 6.14
CA SER A 405 9.71 34.70 4.78
C SER A 405 9.20 36.14 4.72
N TYR A 406 9.79 36.96 3.85
CA TYR A 406 9.41 38.35 3.65
C TYR A 406 9.32 39.19 4.94
N GLY A 407 10.21 38.92 5.91
CA GLY A 407 10.30 39.68 7.16
C GLY A 407 9.27 39.30 8.24
N LYS A 408 8.49 38.23 8.04
CA LYS A 408 7.44 37.78 8.95
C LYS A 408 7.52 36.27 9.20
N LEU A 409 7.18 35.87 10.43
CA LEU A 409 6.91 34.47 10.77
C LEU A 409 5.57 34.05 10.16
N ARG A 410 5.58 33.03 9.30
CA ARG A 410 4.39 32.52 8.61
C ARG A 410 3.52 31.69 9.54
N GLN A 411 2.22 31.68 9.27
CA GLN A 411 1.20 31.15 10.18
C GLN A 411 0.60 29.81 9.71
N TYR A 412 1.26 29.11 8.80
CA TYR A 412 0.66 28.03 8.01
C TYR A 412 -0.10 26.94 8.79
N PHE A 413 0.37 26.58 9.99
CA PHE A 413 -0.22 25.55 10.85
C PHE A 413 -0.77 26.10 12.17
N TRP A 414 -1.33 27.31 12.15
CA TRP A 414 -2.06 27.87 13.30
C TRP A 414 -3.52 27.42 13.36
N GLY A 415 -4.02 26.80 12.27
CA GLY A 415 -5.27 26.04 12.20
C GLY A 415 -6.34 26.67 11.30
N ALA A 416 -6.11 27.89 10.81
CA ALA A 416 -7.01 28.61 9.91
C ALA A 416 -6.49 28.66 8.45
N GLU A 417 -5.21 28.38 8.22
CA GLU A 417 -4.46 28.68 7.00
C GLU A 417 -4.37 27.48 6.05
N LEU A 418 -3.42 26.56 6.26
CA LEU A 418 -3.18 25.40 5.39
C LEU A 418 -3.61 24.10 6.07
N ASP A 419 -4.16 23.19 5.28
CA ASP A 419 -4.44 21.83 5.74
C ASP A 419 -3.18 20.95 5.71
N ALA A 420 -2.32 21.17 4.72
CA ALA A 420 -1.07 20.44 4.52
C ALA A 420 -0.06 21.27 3.71
N THR A 421 1.16 20.75 3.57
CA THR A 421 2.20 21.33 2.70
C THR A 421 2.85 20.29 1.80
N THR A 422 3.57 20.72 0.77
CA THR A 422 4.53 19.89 0.03
C THR A 422 5.65 19.43 0.96
N HIS A 423 5.78 18.13 1.24
CA HIS A 423 6.71 17.65 2.27
C HIS A 423 8.16 17.52 1.76
N TYR A 424 8.76 18.62 1.29
CA TYR A 424 10.16 18.66 0.87
C TYR A 424 11.17 18.30 1.98
N PRO A 425 10.92 18.60 3.27
CA PRO A 425 11.76 18.08 4.36
C PRO A 425 11.86 16.54 4.36
N PHE A 426 10.73 15.82 4.24
CA PHE A 426 10.71 14.36 4.10
C PHE A 426 11.57 13.90 2.92
N ARG A 427 11.36 14.49 1.74
CA ARG A 427 12.15 14.18 0.54
C ARG A 427 13.64 14.33 0.79
N GLN A 428 14.06 15.48 1.35
CA GLN A 428 15.46 15.81 1.53
C GLN A 428 16.12 14.88 2.56
N ILE A 429 15.46 14.62 3.68
CA ILE A 429 15.96 13.74 4.76
C ILE A 429 16.24 12.35 4.19
N PHE A 430 15.25 11.73 3.53
CA PHE A 430 15.42 10.36 3.03
C PHE A 430 16.31 10.27 1.79
N LEU A 431 16.37 11.29 0.94
CA LEU A 431 17.36 11.34 -0.14
C LEU A 431 18.78 11.32 0.44
N LYS A 432 19.08 12.22 1.40
CA LYS A 432 20.39 12.27 2.07
C LYS A 432 20.75 10.98 2.79
N TYR A 433 19.76 10.30 3.37
CA TYR A 433 19.94 9.00 3.99
C TYR A 433 20.46 7.94 3.00
N PHE A 434 19.81 7.81 1.84
CA PHE A 434 20.22 6.83 0.83
C PHE A 434 21.53 7.19 0.11
N LEU A 435 21.85 8.48 0.00
CA LEU A 435 23.15 8.97 -0.51
C LEU A 435 24.27 8.91 0.54
N GLY A 436 23.94 8.58 1.79
CA GLY A 436 24.89 8.49 2.89
C GLY A 436 25.46 9.81 3.40
N GLU A 437 24.81 10.91 3.04
CA GLU A 437 25.04 12.24 3.64
C GLU A 437 24.42 12.37 5.03
N MET A 438 23.52 11.45 5.40
CA MET A 438 22.84 11.41 6.68
C MET A 438 22.74 9.97 7.20
N ASP A 439 23.07 9.74 8.46
CA ASP A 439 22.88 8.43 9.11
C ASP A 439 21.48 8.25 9.71
N ALA A 440 21.15 7.04 10.12
CA ALA A 440 19.81 6.71 10.63
C ALA A 440 19.43 7.49 11.90
N CYS A 441 20.39 7.82 12.77
CA CYS A 441 20.14 8.62 13.99
C CYS A 441 19.74 10.05 13.61
N GLN A 442 20.49 10.67 12.69
CA GLN A 442 20.18 12.01 12.20
C GLN A 442 18.84 12.07 11.46
N VAL A 443 18.48 11.01 10.72
CA VAL A 443 17.14 10.89 10.13
C VAL A 443 16.07 10.87 11.22
N HIS A 444 16.24 10.01 12.23
CA HIS A 444 15.29 9.91 13.34
C HIS A 444 15.10 11.26 14.06
N GLU A 445 16.19 11.93 14.43
CA GLU A 445 16.15 13.24 15.11
C GLU A 445 15.39 14.28 14.29
N ARG A 446 15.66 14.37 12.98
CA ARG A 446 14.98 15.31 12.09
C ARG A 446 13.50 14.98 11.88
N ILE A 447 13.16 13.71 11.75
CA ILE A 447 11.76 13.28 11.61
C ILE A 447 10.99 13.57 12.90
N MET A 448 11.60 13.30 14.06
CA MET A 448 10.98 13.59 15.36
C MET A 448 10.86 15.09 15.61
N ASN A 449 11.80 15.91 15.15
CA ASN A 449 11.69 17.36 15.18
C ASN A 449 10.44 17.85 14.42
N LEU A 450 10.23 17.36 13.19
CA LEU A 450 9.02 17.69 12.42
C LEU A 450 7.76 17.17 13.12
N TYR A 451 7.81 15.96 13.69
CA TYR A 451 6.67 15.37 14.40
C TYR A 451 6.33 16.11 15.70
N GLU A 452 7.33 16.64 16.40
CA GLU A 452 7.17 17.48 17.59
C GLU A 452 6.61 18.88 17.23
N ASN A 453 7.09 19.48 16.15
CA ASN A 453 6.70 20.83 15.76
C ASN A 453 5.29 20.90 15.16
N TYR A 454 4.89 19.89 14.39
CA TYR A 454 3.66 19.96 13.60
C TYR A 454 2.45 19.57 14.44
N PRO A 455 1.32 20.30 14.34
CA PRO A 455 0.06 19.75 14.81
C PRO A 455 -0.19 18.39 14.19
N ARG A 456 -0.66 17.45 15.00
CA ARG A 456 -0.83 16.04 14.61
C ARG A 456 -1.55 15.87 13.28
N GLU A 457 -2.69 16.55 13.12
CA GLU A 457 -3.50 16.49 11.90
C GLU A 457 -2.71 16.98 10.68
N ASN A 458 -1.96 18.09 10.80
CA ASN A 458 -1.14 18.60 9.71
C ASN A 458 0.02 17.66 9.36
N PHE A 459 0.66 17.00 10.34
CA PHE A 459 1.69 15.99 10.08
C PHE A 459 1.14 14.80 9.28
N PHE A 460 -0.04 14.31 9.66
CA PHE A 460 -0.75 13.24 8.94
C PHE A 460 -1.38 13.71 7.62
N GLY A 461 -1.44 15.02 7.40
CA GLY A 461 -1.89 15.64 6.16
C GLY A 461 -0.79 15.92 5.15
N GLN A 462 0.48 15.87 5.53
CA GLN A 462 1.60 16.25 4.66
C GLN A 462 1.58 15.52 3.31
N MET A 463 1.85 16.24 2.21
CA MET A 463 2.00 15.67 0.89
C MET A 463 3.40 15.08 0.73
N ASN A 464 3.55 13.80 1.06
CA ASN A 464 4.83 13.07 1.07
C ASN A 464 5.29 12.76 -0.36
N LEU A 465 5.95 13.72 -0.99
CA LEU A 465 6.50 13.60 -2.34
C LEU A 465 7.99 13.23 -2.30
N ILE A 466 8.45 12.49 -3.31
CA ILE A 466 9.89 12.20 -3.54
C ILE A 466 10.40 12.81 -4.85
N GLY A 467 9.50 13.04 -5.81
CA GLY A 467 9.71 13.77 -7.04
C GLY A 467 8.64 14.83 -7.22
N SER A 468 8.91 15.79 -8.10
CA SER A 468 7.97 16.85 -8.52
C SER A 468 8.53 17.53 -9.76
N HIS A 469 7.69 18.32 -10.44
CA HIS A 469 8.07 19.11 -11.61
C HIS A 469 9.13 20.22 -11.39
N ASP A 470 9.55 20.51 -10.15
CA ASP A 470 10.60 21.52 -9.83
C ASP A 470 11.91 20.89 -9.37
N ARG A 471 11.97 19.55 -9.30
CA ARG A 471 13.17 18.82 -8.86
C ARG A 471 13.61 17.85 -9.95
N ALA A 472 14.90 17.58 -10.02
CA ALA A 472 15.40 16.47 -10.82
C ALA A 472 14.69 15.16 -10.45
N ARG A 473 14.54 14.25 -11.43
CA ARG A 473 13.92 12.94 -11.23
C ARG A 473 14.62 12.20 -10.11
N ILE A 474 13.84 11.58 -9.23
CA ILE A 474 14.39 10.95 -8.03
C ILE A 474 15.36 9.82 -8.37
N LEU A 475 15.09 9.06 -9.43
CA LEU A 475 15.96 7.97 -9.87
C LEU A 475 17.35 8.48 -10.29
N THR A 476 17.42 9.61 -11.01
CA THR A 476 18.68 10.27 -11.38
C THR A 476 19.51 10.64 -10.16
N LEU A 477 18.88 11.17 -9.10
CA LEU A 477 19.59 11.54 -7.88
C LEU A 477 20.04 10.32 -7.07
N LEU A 478 19.20 9.29 -6.97
CA LEU A 478 19.54 8.05 -6.25
C LEU A 478 20.66 7.25 -6.92
N GLY A 479 20.91 7.49 -8.21
CA GLY A 479 22.05 6.98 -8.96
C GLY A 479 23.29 7.86 -8.87
N GLU A 480 23.31 8.87 -7.99
CA GLU A 480 24.47 9.75 -7.78
C GLU A 480 24.94 10.45 -9.05
N ALA A 481 24.00 10.83 -9.92
CA ALA A 481 24.31 11.59 -11.12
C ALA A 481 25.08 12.90 -10.77
N PRO A 482 26.06 13.31 -11.59
CA PRO A 482 26.83 14.52 -11.34
C PRO A 482 25.95 15.75 -11.12
N PRO A 483 26.35 16.71 -10.27
CA PRO A 483 25.62 17.96 -10.13
C PRO A 483 25.42 18.67 -11.48
N PRO A 484 24.22 19.23 -11.76
CA PRO A 484 23.92 19.82 -13.06
C PRO A 484 24.86 20.97 -13.44
N GLU A 485 25.42 21.68 -12.45
CA GLU A 485 26.37 22.77 -12.66
C GLU A 485 27.70 22.31 -13.29
N GLN A 486 27.99 21.00 -13.25
CA GLN A 486 29.19 20.39 -13.83
C GLN A 486 28.98 19.92 -15.28
N LEU A 487 27.75 19.99 -15.80
CA LEU A 487 27.38 19.48 -17.11
C LEU A 487 26.85 20.60 -18.00
N SER A 488 27.27 20.61 -19.26
CA SER A 488 26.64 21.45 -20.29
C SER A 488 25.19 21.05 -20.51
N VAL A 489 24.40 21.95 -21.10
CA VAL A 489 22.99 21.70 -21.46
C VAL A 489 22.83 20.43 -22.31
N VAL A 490 23.74 20.21 -23.27
CA VAL A 490 23.73 19.04 -24.15
C VAL A 490 24.09 17.76 -23.37
N GLU A 491 25.00 17.84 -22.42
CA GLU A 491 25.32 16.69 -21.56
C GLU A 491 24.16 16.35 -20.63
N GLN A 492 23.48 17.34 -20.03
CA GLN A 492 22.31 17.11 -19.19
C GLN A 492 21.16 16.46 -19.98
N GLU A 493 20.89 16.93 -21.19
CA GLU A 493 19.87 16.38 -22.10
C GLU A 493 20.10 14.88 -22.39
N ASN A 494 21.34 14.52 -22.71
CA ASN A 494 21.70 13.18 -23.15
C ASN A 494 22.11 12.24 -22.01
N TYR A 495 22.22 12.74 -20.79
CA TYR A 495 22.69 11.95 -19.65
C TYR A 495 21.73 10.81 -19.33
N ARG A 496 22.27 9.62 -19.18
CA ARG A 496 21.58 8.44 -18.63
C ARG A 496 22.50 7.76 -17.64
N LEU A 497 21.92 7.22 -16.57
CA LEU A 497 22.68 6.48 -15.57
C LEU A 497 23.40 5.29 -16.22
N SER A 498 24.62 5.00 -15.75
CA SER A 498 25.31 3.77 -16.12
C SER A 498 24.52 2.54 -15.61
N PRO A 499 24.70 1.34 -16.17
CA PRO A 499 23.99 0.15 -15.69
C PRO A 499 24.16 -0.11 -14.19
N ASP A 500 25.36 0.12 -13.65
CA ASP A 500 25.65 -0.10 -12.22
C ASP A 500 24.98 0.98 -11.35
N ASP A 501 25.09 2.26 -11.75
CA ASP A 501 24.45 3.36 -11.03
C ASP A 501 22.92 3.24 -11.08
N ARG A 502 22.37 2.80 -12.21
CA ARG A 502 20.93 2.55 -12.37
C ARG A 502 20.48 1.39 -11.49
N TYR A 503 21.24 0.30 -11.41
CA TYR A 503 20.92 -0.80 -10.50
C TYR A 503 20.83 -0.32 -9.04
N MET A 504 21.82 0.47 -8.62
CA MET A 504 21.86 1.07 -7.28
C MET A 504 20.68 2.03 -7.04
N ALA A 505 20.38 2.89 -8.03
CA ALA A 505 19.25 3.81 -7.99
C ALA A 505 17.93 3.06 -7.83
N VAL A 506 17.74 1.94 -8.55
CA VAL A 506 16.55 1.10 -8.46
C VAL A 506 16.42 0.48 -7.07
N GLN A 507 17.50 -0.08 -6.50
CA GLN A 507 17.43 -0.64 -5.15
C GLN A 507 17.06 0.44 -4.12
N ARG A 508 17.71 1.61 -4.17
CA ARG A 508 17.40 2.73 -3.29
C ARG A 508 15.96 3.25 -3.48
N LEU A 509 15.47 3.32 -4.72
CA LEU A 509 14.10 3.74 -5.02
C LEU A 509 13.08 2.76 -4.41
N LYS A 510 13.37 1.46 -4.44
CA LYS A 510 12.52 0.44 -3.82
C LYS A 510 12.39 0.65 -2.31
N LEU A 511 13.51 0.90 -1.64
CA LEU A 511 13.54 1.18 -0.21
C LEU A 511 12.84 2.51 0.12
N LEU A 512 13.10 3.57 -0.65
CA LEU A 512 12.48 4.88 -0.46
C LEU A 512 10.97 4.85 -0.64
N THR A 513 10.47 4.16 -1.68
CA THR A 513 9.03 4.03 -1.91
C THR A 513 8.33 3.18 -0.83
N LEU A 514 9.01 2.17 -0.27
CA LEU A 514 8.50 1.46 0.91
C LEU A 514 8.38 2.38 2.12
N ILE A 515 9.40 3.21 2.39
CA ILE A 515 9.31 4.25 3.45
C ILE A 515 8.14 5.18 3.16
N GLN A 516 8.05 5.73 1.95
CA GLN A 516 7.00 6.67 1.53
C GLN A 516 5.58 6.10 1.76
N MET A 517 5.35 4.83 1.44
CA MET A 517 4.04 4.19 1.60
C MET A 517 3.72 3.78 3.04
N SER A 518 4.73 3.67 3.90
CA SER A 518 4.58 3.30 5.32
C SER A 518 4.56 4.51 6.27
N PHE A 519 5.12 5.63 5.82
CA PHE A 519 5.21 6.88 6.59
C PHE A 519 3.83 7.51 6.82
N ALA A 520 3.69 8.28 7.90
CA ALA A 520 2.48 9.04 8.18
C ALA A 520 2.38 10.26 7.24
N GLY A 521 1.18 10.64 6.82
CA GLY A 521 0.98 11.59 5.72
C GLY A 521 0.39 10.94 4.48
N VAL A 522 0.21 11.75 3.44
CA VAL A 522 -0.42 11.37 2.17
C VAL A 522 0.67 11.23 1.10
N PRO A 523 1.01 10.00 0.65
CA PRO A 523 2.03 9.80 -0.37
C PRO A 523 1.63 10.43 -1.70
N CYS A 524 2.59 11.09 -2.35
CA CYS A 524 2.45 11.72 -3.66
C CYS A 524 3.47 11.15 -4.65
N LEU A 525 2.98 10.53 -5.71
CA LEU A 525 3.77 10.05 -6.84
C LEU A 525 3.82 11.14 -7.92
N TYR A 526 5.01 11.40 -8.47
CA TYR A 526 5.17 12.24 -9.64
C TYR A 526 5.18 11.37 -10.90
N TYR A 527 4.34 11.70 -11.89
CA TYR A 527 4.11 10.81 -13.04
C TYR A 527 5.42 10.33 -13.69
N GLY A 528 5.57 9.03 -13.88
CA GLY A 528 6.75 8.43 -14.51
C GLY A 528 7.86 8.04 -13.53
N ASP A 529 7.85 8.50 -12.27
CA ASP A 529 8.77 7.97 -11.25
C ASP A 529 8.52 6.48 -11.01
N GLU A 530 7.26 6.02 -11.13
CA GLU A 530 6.91 4.60 -11.08
C GLU A 530 7.29 3.81 -12.35
N ALA A 531 7.54 4.52 -13.44
CA ALA A 531 7.93 3.95 -14.73
C ALA A 531 9.45 4.01 -14.96
N GLY A 532 10.22 4.56 -14.02
CA GLY A 532 11.68 4.64 -14.09
C GLY A 532 12.23 5.81 -14.89
N CYS A 533 11.48 6.92 -14.99
CA CYS A 533 11.94 8.13 -15.66
C CYS A 533 13.19 8.72 -15.00
N GLU A 534 14.13 9.13 -15.86
CA GLU A 534 15.33 9.88 -15.51
C GLU A 534 15.22 11.31 -16.05
N GLY A 535 15.95 12.25 -15.45
CA GLY A 535 16.01 13.63 -15.93
C GLY A 535 16.59 14.58 -14.89
N TYR A 536 17.46 15.48 -15.37
CA TYR A 536 17.93 16.65 -14.62
C TYR A 536 16.78 17.63 -14.31
N PRO A 537 17.03 18.76 -13.62
CA PRO A 537 16.00 19.78 -13.41
C PRO A 537 15.35 20.31 -14.71
N ASP A 538 14.36 21.19 -14.55
CA ASP A 538 13.57 21.78 -15.64
C ASP A 538 14.47 22.21 -16.84
N PRO A 539 14.23 21.69 -18.05
CA PRO A 539 13.02 20.97 -18.51
C PRO A 539 13.05 19.45 -18.46
N TYR A 540 14.17 18.83 -18.13
CA TYR A 540 14.38 17.40 -18.36
C TYR A 540 13.57 16.52 -17.39
N ASN A 541 13.23 17.05 -16.20
CA ASN A 541 12.34 16.39 -15.25
C ASN A 541 10.86 16.34 -15.72
N ARG A 542 10.52 17.05 -16.80
CA ARG A 542 9.19 17.09 -17.43
C ARG A 542 9.17 16.27 -18.73
N GLY A 543 10.02 15.25 -18.86
CA GLY A 543 9.93 14.27 -19.96
C GLY A 543 8.56 13.59 -20.03
N THR A 544 8.15 13.13 -21.20
CA THR A 544 6.86 12.46 -21.38
C THR A 544 6.79 11.13 -20.64
N TYR A 545 5.57 10.72 -20.28
CA TYR A 545 5.35 9.40 -19.69
C TYR A 545 5.73 8.32 -20.73
N PRO A 546 6.56 7.33 -20.37
CA PRO A 546 7.11 6.35 -21.29
C PRO A 546 6.14 5.18 -21.52
N TRP A 547 4.93 5.46 -22.02
CA TRP A 547 3.91 4.44 -22.27
C TRP A 547 4.48 3.29 -23.12
N GLU A 548 4.22 2.04 -22.72
CA GLU A 548 4.74 0.83 -23.39
C GLU A 548 6.27 0.65 -23.31
N ARG A 549 6.99 1.60 -22.68
CA ARG A 549 8.44 1.58 -22.43
C ARG A 549 8.75 1.71 -20.94
N GLU A 550 7.78 1.42 -20.07
CA GLU A 550 7.96 1.52 -18.63
C GLU A 550 8.95 0.46 -18.13
N ASP A 551 9.78 0.84 -17.16
CA ASP A 551 10.61 -0.12 -16.43
C ASP A 551 9.71 -1.07 -15.62
N GLN A 552 9.59 -2.31 -16.12
CA GLN A 552 8.70 -3.31 -15.54
C GLN A 552 9.16 -3.80 -14.17
N GLU A 553 10.42 -3.64 -13.78
CA GLU A 553 10.88 -3.96 -12.43
C GLU A 553 10.39 -2.92 -11.44
N ILE A 554 10.59 -1.63 -11.75
CA ILE A 554 10.15 -0.51 -10.91
C ILE A 554 8.63 -0.49 -10.84
N LEU A 555 7.93 -0.60 -11.97
CA LEU A 555 6.47 -0.54 -12.02
C LEU A 555 5.83 -1.67 -11.20
N ARG A 556 6.34 -2.91 -11.30
CA ARG A 556 5.86 -4.04 -10.49
C ARG A 556 6.09 -3.81 -9.00
N TRP A 557 7.25 -3.26 -8.63
CA TRP A 557 7.53 -2.93 -7.24
C TRP A 557 6.61 -1.83 -6.71
N VAL A 558 6.45 -0.73 -7.45
CA VAL A 558 5.63 0.40 -7.03
C VAL A 558 4.16 -0.03 -6.88
N LYS A 559 3.62 -0.80 -7.84
CA LYS A 559 2.28 -1.43 -7.71
C LYS A 559 2.16 -2.25 -6.42
N ARG A 560 3.21 -3.00 -6.06
CA ARG A 560 3.24 -3.84 -4.85
C ARG A 560 3.19 -3.02 -3.57
N VAL A 561 3.99 -1.95 -3.44
CA VAL A 561 4.01 -1.10 -2.23
C VAL A 561 2.78 -0.21 -2.10
N LEU A 562 2.18 0.21 -3.23
CA LEU A 562 0.92 0.94 -3.23
C LEU A 562 -0.22 0.06 -2.71
N ARG A 563 -0.32 -1.17 -3.24
CA ARG A 563 -1.27 -2.18 -2.76
C ARG A 563 -1.09 -2.48 -1.27
N TYR A 564 0.15 -2.64 -0.82
CA TYR A 564 0.48 -2.81 0.60
C TYR A 564 -0.13 -1.69 1.47
N ARG A 565 0.01 -0.42 1.09
CA ARG A 565 -0.63 0.68 1.83
C ARG A 565 -2.16 0.59 1.84
N GLN A 566 -2.77 0.13 0.75
CA GLN A 566 -4.23 0.04 0.65
C GLN A 566 -4.83 -1.09 1.47
N GLU A 567 -4.12 -2.21 1.59
CA GLU A 567 -4.59 -3.41 2.28
C GLU A 567 -4.51 -3.28 3.80
N TYR A 568 -3.48 -2.61 4.33
CA TYR A 568 -3.28 -2.47 5.77
C TYR A 568 -3.74 -1.10 6.29
N GLU A 569 -4.81 -1.12 7.08
CA GLU A 569 -5.44 0.09 7.61
C GLU A 569 -4.48 0.90 8.49
N VAL A 570 -3.65 0.21 9.27
CA VAL A 570 -2.67 0.83 10.15
C VAL A 570 -1.69 1.76 9.43
N LEU A 571 -1.41 1.52 8.14
CA LEU A 571 -0.52 2.39 7.34
C LEU A 571 -1.19 3.70 6.92
N ARG A 572 -2.52 3.76 6.95
CA ARG A 572 -3.27 4.97 6.59
C ARG A 572 -3.57 5.82 7.82
N GLN A 573 -3.88 5.20 8.95
CA GLN A 573 -4.40 5.92 10.13
C GLN A 573 -3.66 5.63 11.44
N GLY A 574 -2.78 4.63 11.49
CA GLY A 574 -2.11 4.24 12.73
C GLY A 574 -1.14 5.29 13.26
N GLU A 575 -0.93 5.27 14.58
CA GLU A 575 0.08 6.07 15.28
C GLU A 575 1.47 5.85 14.71
N PHE A 576 2.27 6.92 14.71
CA PHE A 576 3.60 6.93 14.10
C PHE A 576 4.69 6.89 15.17
N TYR A 577 5.67 6.00 14.96
CA TYR A 577 6.89 5.94 15.75
C TYR A 577 8.09 5.78 14.82
N SER A 578 9.24 6.29 15.24
CA SER A 578 10.51 6.20 14.53
C SER A 578 11.63 5.89 15.52
N TRP A 579 12.65 5.15 15.08
CA TRP A 579 13.92 5.00 15.78
C TRP A 579 15.03 4.59 14.80
N SER A 580 16.27 4.57 15.27
CA SER A 580 17.43 4.08 14.53
C SER A 580 18.08 2.90 15.23
N VAL A 581 18.77 2.05 14.46
CA VAL A 581 19.64 1.00 14.99
C VAL A 581 21.01 1.14 14.34
N GLY A 582 21.97 1.66 15.09
CA GLY A 582 23.26 2.05 14.54
C GLY A 582 23.12 3.15 13.47
N LYS A 583 24.06 3.18 12.52
CA LYS A 583 24.13 4.23 11.49
C LYS A 583 23.29 3.96 10.24
N ASP A 584 22.95 2.70 9.98
CA ASP A 584 22.45 2.26 8.67
C ASP A 584 21.06 1.66 8.68
N ILE A 585 20.46 1.46 9.86
CA ILE A 585 19.09 0.95 9.98
C ILE A 585 18.18 2.07 10.47
N TYR A 586 17.34 2.55 9.57
CA TYR A 586 16.19 3.39 9.93
C TYR A 586 14.96 2.50 10.12
N ALA A 587 14.22 2.77 11.20
CA ALA A 587 13.01 2.05 11.55
C ALA A 587 11.84 3.01 11.70
N LEU A 588 10.68 2.58 11.21
CA LEU A 588 9.40 3.22 11.50
C LEU A 588 8.39 2.17 11.93
N LYS A 589 7.44 2.56 12.76
CA LYS A 589 6.30 1.73 13.16
C LYS A 589 5.00 2.48 12.98
N ARG A 590 4.01 1.78 12.44
CA ARG A 590 2.61 2.22 12.39
C ARG A 590 1.81 1.32 13.30
N LYS A 591 1.11 1.90 14.28
CA LYS A 591 0.36 1.15 15.29
C LYS A 591 -1.12 1.52 15.29
N GLY A 592 -1.97 0.52 15.15
CA GLY A 592 -3.42 0.65 15.30
C GLY A 592 -3.92 -0.04 16.56
N GLU A 593 -5.22 -0.17 16.71
CA GLU A 593 -5.82 -0.86 17.86
C GLU A 593 -5.60 -2.38 17.84
N LYS A 594 -5.51 -2.98 16.66
CA LYS A 594 -5.51 -4.45 16.47
C LYS A 594 -4.25 -5.02 15.84
N GLU A 595 -3.47 -4.16 15.20
CA GLU A 595 -2.32 -4.54 14.39
C GLU A 595 -1.26 -3.44 14.44
N GLU A 596 0.00 -3.83 14.29
CA GLU A 596 1.08 -2.89 14.03
C GLU A 596 1.98 -3.40 12.92
N ILE A 597 2.58 -2.47 12.18
CA ILE A 597 3.56 -2.77 11.14
C ILE A 597 4.85 -2.04 11.45
N ILE A 598 5.94 -2.79 11.52
CA ILE A 598 7.30 -2.28 11.69
C ILE A 598 8.02 -2.39 10.34
N VAL A 599 8.58 -1.29 9.86
CA VAL A 599 9.42 -1.27 8.66
C VAL A 599 10.85 -0.94 9.06
N LEU A 600 11.77 -1.81 8.67
CA LEU A 600 13.21 -1.69 8.90
C LEU A 600 13.90 -1.60 7.55
N VAL A 601 14.76 -0.61 7.37
CA VAL A 601 15.47 -0.37 6.11
C VAL A 601 16.97 -0.33 6.37
N ASN A 602 17.69 -1.29 5.79
CA ASN A 602 19.15 -1.29 5.75
C ASN A 602 19.63 -0.56 4.49
N ARG A 603 20.23 0.62 4.67
CA ARG A 603 20.83 1.38 3.55
C ARG A 603 22.26 0.94 3.21
N ASN A 604 22.89 0.10 4.05
CA ASN A 604 24.27 -0.32 3.83
C ASN A 604 24.36 -1.13 2.53
N VAL A 605 25.38 -0.84 1.71
CA VAL A 605 25.55 -1.42 0.37
C VAL A 605 26.31 -2.74 0.36
N GLN A 606 26.95 -3.11 1.47
CA GLN A 606 27.84 -4.26 1.58
C GLN A 606 27.54 -5.17 2.76
N GLU A 607 27.11 -4.61 3.90
CA GLU A 607 27.00 -5.33 5.16
C GLU A 607 25.57 -5.70 5.52
N SER A 608 25.38 -6.97 5.89
CA SER A 608 24.20 -7.42 6.60
C SER A 608 24.28 -6.96 8.06
N ILE A 609 23.18 -6.43 8.59
CA ILE A 609 23.13 -5.93 9.97
C ILE A 609 22.11 -6.74 10.76
N GLU A 610 22.54 -7.22 11.93
CA GLU A 610 21.65 -7.88 12.90
C GLU A 610 20.95 -6.81 13.76
N VAL A 611 19.63 -6.92 13.85
CA VAL A 611 18.77 -6.04 14.62
C VAL A 611 17.98 -6.87 15.61
N THR A 612 17.99 -6.48 16.88
CA THR A 612 17.13 -7.09 17.90
C THR A 612 15.92 -6.20 18.14
N LEU A 613 14.73 -6.69 17.76
CA LEU A 613 13.48 -5.98 17.96
C LEU A 613 12.88 -6.30 19.31
N LYS A 614 12.45 -5.26 20.03
CA LYS A 614 11.63 -5.39 21.22
C LYS A 614 10.15 -5.39 20.80
N LEU A 615 9.50 -6.54 20.91
CA LEU A 615 8.09 -6.70 20.58
C LEU A 615 7.20 -6.43 21.80
N GLU A 616 5.97 -5.98 21.56
CA GLU A 616 4.98 -5.82 22.65
C GLU A 616 4.52 -7.20 23.16
N GLN A 617 4.13 -7.28 24.45
CA GLN A 617 3.84 -8.56 25.13
C GLN A 617 2.62 -9.31 24.57
N ASP A 618 1.72 -8.58 23.93
CA ASP A 618 0.47 -9.06 23.36
C ASP A 618 0.62 -9.54 21.91
N VAL A 619 1.73 -9.23 21.23
CA VAL A 619 2.07 -9.79 19.91
C VAL A 619 2.01 -11.32 19.99
N GLN A 620 1.36 -11.96 19.02
CA GLN A 620 1.21 -13.40 18.93
C GLN A 620 2.09 -13.98 17.82
N GLN A 621 2.21 -13.24 16.72
CA GLN A 621 2.90 -13.65 15.52
C GLN A 621 3.55 -12.45 14.82
N VAL A 622 4.72 -12.68 14.24
CA VAL A 622 5.41 -11.70 13.36
C VAL A 622 5.54 -12.30 11.97
N ILE A 623 5.12 -11.55 10.96
CA ILE A 623 5.11 -12.00 9.57
C ILE A 623 5.83 -10.99 8.69
N ASP A 624 6.76 -11.45 7.86
CA ASP A 624 7.32 -10.63 6.79
C ASP A 624 6.31 -10.54 5.65
N ILE A 625 5.76 -9.35 5.43
CA ILE A 625 4.70 -9.10 4.45
C ILE A 625 5.19 -9.35 3.02
N PHE A 626 6.46 -9.03 2.73
CA PHE A 626 6.99 -9.15 1.37
C PHE A 626 7.57 -10.54 1.09
N GLU A 627 7.95 -11.31 2.11
CA GLU A 627 8.33 -12.72 1.91
C GLU A 627 7.18 -13.71 2.12
N GLY A 628 6.08 -13.29 2.74
CA GLY A 628 4.97 -14.18 3.07
C GLY A 628 5.30 -15.18 4.19
N LYS A 629 6.37 -14.93 4.96
CA LYS A 629 6.93 -15.87 5.93
C LYS A 629 6.64 -15.45 7.36
N VAL A 630 6.13 -16.40 8.13
CA VAL A 630 6.03 -16.27 9.59
C VAL A 630 7.45 -16.36 10.16
N LEU A 631 7.88 -15.30 10.82
CA LEU A 631 9.22 -15.21 11.40
C LEU A 631 9.26 -15.64 12.87
N CYS A 632 8.17 -15.44 13.61
CA CYS A 632 8.08 -15.75 15.04
C CYS A 632 6.63 -16.01 15.46
N GLN A 633 6.42 -16.93 16.43
CA GLN A 633 5.16 -17.19 17.11
C GLN A 633 5.37 -17.29 18.63
N LYS A 634 4.37 -16.85 19.40
CA LYS A 634 4.44 -16.69 20.88
C LYS A 634 4.89 -17.92 21.66
N GLU A 635 4.67 -19.12 21.12
CA GLU A 635 5.08 -20.39 21.73
C GLU A 635 6.61 -20.53 21.87
N HIS A 636 7.41 -19.67 21.22
CA HIS A 636 8.88 -19.69 21.24
C HIS A 636 9.56 -18.58 22.06
N GLY A 637 8.81 -17.83 22.87
CA GLY A 637 9.33 -16.78 23.76
C GLY A 637 9.36 -15.39 23.11
N LEU A 638 8.59 -14.45 23.66
CA LEU A 638 8.48 -13.09 23.14
C LEU A 638 9.05 -12.06 24.12
N GLY A 639 10.04 -11.33 23.64
CA GLY A 639 10.57 -10.14 24.29
C GLY A 639 11.58 -9.45 23.37
N PHE A 640 12.52 -10.22 22.84
CA PHE A 640 13.56 -9.77 21.91
C PHE A 640 13.65 -10.73 20.72
N PHE A 641 13.49 -10.20 19.50
CA PHE A 641 13.51 -10.98 18.26
C PHE A 641 14.68 -10.54 17.37
N PRO A 642 15.72 -11.38 17.18
CA PRO A 642 16.83 -11.06 16.29
C PRO A 642 16.42 -11.24 14.82
N LEU A 643 16.84 -10.32 13.97
CA LEU A 643 16.60 -10.32 12.53
C LEU A 643 17.86 -9.85 11.81
N ILE A 644 18.20 -10.50 10.70
CA ILE A 644 19.30 -10.05 9.84
C ILE A 644 18.68 -9.32 8.64
N LEU A 645 19.07 -8.07 8.42
CA LEU A 645 18.79 -7.34 7.20
C LEU A 645 20.00 -7.38 6.28
N SER A 646 19.84 -8.00 5.10
CA SER A 646 20.85 -7.99 4.04
C SER A 646 21.17 -6.56 3.56
N PRO A 647 22.28 -6.35 2.85
CA PRO A 647 22.59 -5.04 2.25
C PRO A 647 21.46 -4.57 1.33
N LEU A 648 21.19 -3.27 1.31
CA LEU A 648 20.14 -2.63 0.51
C LEU A 648 18.79 -3.36 0.54
N SER A 649 18.39 -3.78 1.74
CA SER A 649 17.15 -4.53 1.92
C SER A 649 16.26 -3.89 2.97
N ALA A 650 14.99 -4.27 2.96
CA ALA A 650 14.04 -3.87 3.96
C ALA A 650 13.17 -5.05 4.39
N LYS A 651 12.61 -4.92 5.58
CA LYS A 651 11.65 -5.85 6.17
C LYS A 651 10.42 -5.07 6.59
N ALA A 652 9.24 -5.47 6.12
CA ALA A 652 7.97 -4.95 6.61
C ALA A 652 7.28 -6.06 7.40
N LEU A 653 7.26 -5.89 8.71
CA LEU A 653 6.86 -6.88 9.67
C LEU A 653 5.46 -6.56 10.17
N PHE A 654 4.51 -7.44 9.87
CA PHE A 654 3.18 -7.41 10.45
C PHE A 654 3.23 -8.11 11.81
N CYS A 655 3.00 -7.36 12.88
CA CYS A 655 2.91 -7.89 14.24
C CYS A 655 1.44 -7.99 14.63
N GLN A 656 0.96 -9.21 14.77
CA GLN A 656 -0.45 -9.52 14.99
C GLN A 656 -0.72 -9.77 16.48
N ASN A 657 -1.61 -8.98 17.08
CA ASN A 657 -1.90 -9.07 18.52
C ASN A 657 -3.07 -10.03 18.84
N GLN A 658 -3.89 -10.39 17.84
CA GLN A 658 -4.95 -11.40 17.95
C GLN A 658 -4.88 -12.41 16.80
N VAL A 659 -4.70 -13.69 17.09
CA VAL A 659 -4.73 -14.77 16.09
C VAL A 659 -6.19 -14.98 15.62
N GLN A 660 -6.62 -14.22 14.63
CA GLN A 660 -7.79 -14.57 13.83
C GLN A 660 -7.31 -15.27 12.55
N SER A 661 -7.89 -16.43 12.26
CA SER A 661 -7.50 -17.33 11.16
C SER A 661 -7.69 -16.77 9.74
N HIS A 662 -8.12 -15.51 9.59
CA HIS A 662 -8.53 -14.93 8.30
C HIS A 662 -7.81 -13.63 7.90
N TYR A 663 -6.85 -13.14 8.70
CA TYR A 663 -6.24 -11.83 8.42
C TYR A 663 -4.98 -11.90 7.55
N PHE A 664 -4.21 -12.99 7.63
CA PHE A 664 -3.05 -13.17 6.75
C PHE A 664 -3.47 -13.81 5.43
N LYS A 665 -3.66 -13.00 4.39
CA LYS A 665 -3.94 -13.47 3.03
C LYS A 665 -2.64 -13.98 2.37
N GLN A 666 -2.17 -15.14 2.82
CA GLN A 666 -0.99 -15.82 2.27
C GLN A 666 -1.11 -16.09 0.75
N GLU A 667 -2.33 -16.17 0.23
CA GLU A 667 -2.64 -16.46 -1.18
C GLU A 667 -2.35 -15.33 -2.18
N ILE A 668 -1.99 -14.11 -1.75
CA ILE A 668 -2.27 -12.91 -2.58
C ILE A 668 -1.04 -12.10 -3.05
N MET A 669 0.21 -12.53 -2.79
CA MET A 669 1.39 -11.67 -3.06
C MET A 669 2.53 -12.25 -3.91
N THR A 670 2.39 -13.44 -4.48
CA THR A 670 3.27 -13.93 -5.57
C THR A 670 2.48 -14.06 -6.86
N ARG A 671 2.95 -13.45 -7.95
CA ARG A 671 2.46 -13.82 -9.29
C ARG A 671 2.85 -15.28 -9.51
N SER A 672 1.85 -16.14 -9.69
CA SER A 672 2.03 -17.55 -9.98
C SER A 672 1.61 -17.82 -11.44
N CYS A 673 2.24 -18.80 -12.08
CA CYS A 673 1.84 -19.30 -13.39
C CYS A 673 1.70 -20.81 -13.33
N GLY A 674 0.89 -21.37 -14.21
CA GLY A 674 0.60 -22.80 -14.17
C GLY A 674 -0.09 -23.32 -15.42
N ILE A 675 -0.40 -24.61 -15.37
CA ILE A 675 -1.03 -25.34 -16.47
C ILE A 675 -2.40 -25.85 -16.02
N LEU A 676 -3.42 -25.62 -16.87
CA LEU A 676 -4.71 -26.31 -16.79
C LEU A 676 -4.61 -27.63 -17.55
N MET A 677 -4.69 -28.75 -16.84
CA MET A 677 -4.70 -30.08 -17.46
C MET A 677 -5.36 -31.09 -16.53
N HIS A 678 -6.34 -31.83 -17.04
CA HIS A 678 -6.98 -32.89 -16.25
C HIS A 678 -6.07 -34.12 -16.14
N ILE A 679 -6.12 -34.81 -15.00
CA ILE A 679 -5.25 -35.97 -14.69
C ILE A 679 -5.42 -37.08 -15.74
N SER A 680 -6.64 -37.29 -16.25
CA SER A 680 -6.91 -38.32 -17.27
C SER A 680 -6.16 -38.12 -18.60
N SER A 681 -5.65 -36.91 -18.85
CA SER A 681 -4.87 -36.58 -20.06
C SER A 681 -3.41 -37.05 -19.98
N LEU A 682 -2.93 -37.48 -18.80
CA LEU A 682 -1.59 -37.99 -18.62
C LEU A 682 -1.40 -39.37 -19.28
N PRO A 683 -0.19 -39.69 -19.78
CA PRO A 683 0.06 -40.90 -20.55
C PRO A 683 0.25 -42.14 -19.66
N SER A 684 -0.81 -42.61 -18.99
CA SER A 684 -0.73 -43.82 -18.15
C SER A 684 -0.61 -45.12 -18.97
N PRO A 685 0.18 -46.11 -18.50
CA PRO A 685 0.21 -47.48 -19.03
C PRO A 685 -1.16 -48.17 -18.99
N TRP A 686 -2.08 -47.66 -18.16
CA TRP A 686 -3.39 -48.23 -17.86
C TRP A 686 -4.55 -47.48 -18.55
N GLY A 687 -4.27 -46.76 -19.64
CA GLY A 687 -5.27 -46.35 -20.63
C GLY A 687 -5.65 -44.88 -20.60
N ILE A 688 -6.09 -44.40 -19.45
CA ILE A 688 -6.24 -42.96 -19.16
C ILE A 688 -5.30 -42.60 -18.01
N GLY A 689 -4.87 -41.34 -17.95
CA GLY A 689 -4.08 -40.85 -16.83
C GLY A 689 -4.78 -41.09 -15.49
N ASP A 690 -3.97 -41.42 -14.48
CA ASP A 690 -4.44 -41.72 -13.14
C ASP A 690 -3.49 -41.10 -12.09
N LEU A 691 -3.74 -41.35 -10.81
CA LEU A 691 -2.94 -40.81 -9.69
C LEU A 691 -1.58 -41.53 -9.51
N GLY A 692 -1.10 -42.22 -10.56
CA GLY A 692 0.14 -42.99 -10.60
C GLY A 692 1.37 -42.15 -10.96
N GLY A 693 2.45 -42.83 -11.35
CA GLY A 693 3.78 -42.23 -11.52
C GLY A 693 3.81 -41.01 -12.44
N GLU A 694 3.04 -41.04 -13.53
CA GLU A 694 3.00 -39.97 -14.53
C GLU A 694 2.46 -38.65 -13.97
N ALA A 695 1.60 -38.70 -12.95
CA ALA A 695 1.15 -37.48 -12.25
C ALA A 695 2.25 -36.86 -11.39
N TYR A 696 3.14 -37.69 -10.82
CA TYR A 696 4.31 -37.23 -10.06
C TYR A 696 5.38 -36.69 -11.01
N ASP A 697 5.62 -37.38 -12.14
CA ASP A 697 6.52 -36.90 -13.20
C ASP A 697 6.04 -35.56 -13.76
N PHE A 698 4.73 -35.36 -13.89
CA PHE A 698 4.17 -34.08 -14.33
C PHE A 698 4.36 -32.97 -13.30
N VAL A 699 4.21 -33.27 -12.00
CA VAL A 699 4.55 -32.32 -10.92
C VAL A 699 6.03 -31.94 -10.98
N ASP A 700 6.92 -32.91 -11.21
CA ASP A 700 8.35 -32.66 -11.36
C ASP A 700 8.63 -31.76 -12.57
N PHE A 701 7.98 -32.03 -13.70
CA PHE A 701 8.05 -31.19 -14.90
C PHE A 701 7.59 -29.75 -14.63
N LEU A 702 6.48 -29.56 -13.92
CA LEU A 702 5.98 -28.23 -13.55
C LEU A 702 7.00 -27.47 -12.70
N ALA A 703 7.54 -28.12 -11.68
CA ALA A 703 8.55 -27.53 -10.79
C ALA A 703 9.83 -27.16 -11.55
N GLU A 704 10.33 -28.07 -12.41
CA GLU A 704 11.50 -27.82 -13.27
C GLU A 704 11.26 -26.67 -14.26
N ALA A 705 10.03 -26.52 -14.76
CA ALA A 705 9.61 -25.45 -15.67
C ALA A 705 9.28 -24.12 -14.97
N GLY A 706 9.47 -24.02 -13.66
CA GLY A 706 9.17 -22.82 -12.86
C GLY A 706 7.68 -22.51 -12.73
N GLN A 707 6.80 -23.48 -13.03
CA GLN A 707 5.36 -23.35 -12.81
C GLN A 707 5.03 -23.63 -11.35
N SER A 708 4.16 -22.82 -10.77
CA SER A 708 3.75 -22.91 -9.36
C SER A 708 2.30 -23.38 -9.19
N LEU A 709 1.52 -23.49 -10.28
CA LEU A 709 0.13 -23.93 -10.25
C LEU A 709 -0.13 -25.10 -11.22
N TRP A 710 -0.94 -26.06 -10.78
CA TRP A 710 -1.59 -27.06 -11.63
C TRP A 710 -3.10 -26.98 -11.42
N GLN A 711 -3.84 -26.46 -12.40
CA GLN A 711 -5.30 -26.46 -12.35
C GLN A 711 -5.84 -27.79 -12.91
N VAL A 712 -6.69 -28.46 -12.14
CA VAL A 712 -7.36 -29.71 -12.52
C VAL A 712 -8.87 -29.51 -12.59
N LEU A 713 -9.48 -29.98 -13.69
CA LEU A 713 -10.95 -30.08 -13.81
C LEU A 713 -11.51 -31.09 -12.77
N PRO A 714 -12.83 -31.15 -12.55
CA PRO A 714 -13.38 -31.92 -11.42
C PRO A 714 -12.99 -33.40 -11.47
N LEU A 715 -12.54 -33.94 -10.33
CA LEU A 715 -12.06 -35.32 -10.20
C LEU A 715 -13.16 -36.31 -9.76
N ASN A 716 -14.42 -35.89 -9.91
CA ASN A 716 -15.59 -36.62 -9.48
C ASN A 716 -16.00 -37.71 -10.51
N PRO A 717 -16.84 -38.70 -10.10
CA PRO A 717 -17.40 -39.69 -11.01
C PRO A 717 -17.99 -39.07 -12.27
N LEU A 718 -17.86 -39.77 -13.39
CA LEU A 718 -18.34 -39.28 -14.67
C LEU A 718 -19.84 -39.52 -14.81
N GLY A 719 -20.55 -38.51 -15.31
CA GLY A 719 -21.96 -38.59 -15.66
C GLY A 719 -22.22 -38.96 -17.12
N LEU A 720 -23.39 -38.57 -17.61
CA LEU A 720 -23.76 -38.74 -19.02
C LEU A 720 -22.71 -38.08 -19.94
N GLY A 721 -22.24 -38.84 -20.94
CA GLY A 721 -21.25 -38.35 -21.92
C GLY A 721 -19.83 -38.26 -21.38
N ASP A 722 -19.48 -39.04 -20.35
CA ASP A 722 -18.15 -39.07 -19.73
C ASP A 722 -17.71 -37.71 -19.13
N SER A 723 -18.69 -36.87 -18.74
CA SER A 723 -18.43 -35.52 -18.23
C SER A 723 -18.30 -35.50 -16.70
N PRO A 724 -17.22 -34.92 -16.15
CA PRO A 724 -17.06 -34.73 -14.71
C PRO A 724 -17.97 -33.61 -14.15
N TYR A 725 -18.58 -32.81 -15.02
CA TYR A 725 -19.53 -31.75 -14.65
C TYR A 725 -20.98 -32.23 -14.50
N GLN A 726 -21.23 -33.52 -14.71
CA GLN A 726 -22.52 -34.17 -14.45
C GLN A 726 -22.35 -35.32 -13.45
N SER A 727 -21.56 -35.11 -12.41
CA SER A 727 -21.21 -36.18 -11.49
C SER A 727 -22.41 -36.75 -10.73
N GLU A 728 -22.35 -38.07 -10.49
CA GLU A 728 -23.26 -38.80 -9.58
C GLU A 728 -23.05 -38.43 -8.10
N SER A 729 -21.95 -37.75 -7.75
CA SER A 729 -21.75 -37.10 -6.46
C SER A 729 -20.71 -35.98 -6.52
N ALA A 730 -20.97 -34.86 -5.85
CA ALA A 730 -19.99 -33.77 -5.68
C ALA A 730 -18.83 -34.12 -4.72
N PHE A 731 -18.99 -35.16 -3.89
CA PHE A 731 -18.02 -35.55 -2.86
C PHE A 731 -17.19 -36.77 -3.25
N ALA A 732 -17.79 -37.72 -3.98
CA ALA A 732 -17.10 -38.94 -4.37
C ALA A 732 -15.96 -38.64 -5.36
N GLY A 733 -14.89 -39.43 -5.26
CA GLY A 733 -13.78 -39.45 -6.21
C GLY A 733 -14.00 -40.44 -7.35
N ASN A 734 -13.48 -40.12 -8.52
CA ASN A 734 -13.54 -40.97 -9.70
C ASN A 734 -12.61 -42.19 -9.54
N VAL A 735 -13.21 -43.38 -9.39
CA VAL A 735 -12.48 -44.64 -9.22
C VAL A 735 -11.59 -44.99 -10.41
N LEU A 736 -11.84 -44.42 -11.60
CA LEU A 736 -11.00 -44.64 -12.77
C LEU A 736 -9.61 -43.97 -12.63
N LEU A 737 -9.47 -42.99 -11.74
CA LEU A 737 -8.21 -42.31 -11.46
C LEU A 737 -7.37 -43.04 -10.40
N ILE A 738 -7.83 -44.17 -9.86
CA ILE A 738 -7.04 -44.99 -8.95
C ILE A 738 -5.88 -45.64 -9.72
N SER A 739 -4.66 -45.42 -9.24
CA SER A 739 -3.43 -46.02 -9.76
C SER A 739 -3.35 -47.51 -9.45
N ILE A 740 -3.22 -48.31 -10.49
CA ILE A 740 -3.00 -49.76 -10.38
C ILE A 740 -1.59 -50.05 -9.85
N ASP A 741 -0.60 -49.24 -10.22
CA ASP A 741 0.79 -49.42 -9.76
C ASP A 741 0.92 -49.25 -8.25
N PHE A 742 0.21 -48.29 -7.66
CA PHE A 742 0.18 -48.15 -6.20
C PHE A 742 -0.54 -49.31 -5.50
N LEU A 743 -1.54 -49.92 -6.13
CA LEU A 743 -2.14 -51.15 -5.61
C LEU A 743 -1.20 -52.36 -5.73
N ILE A 744 -0.35 -52.42 -6.75
CA ILE A 744 0.72 -53.41 -6.88
C ILE A 744 1.79 -53.18 -5.79
N GLN A 745 2.21 -51.94 -5.56
CA GLN A 745 3.17 -51.57 -4.51
C GLN A 745 2.64 -51.91 -3.11
N ALA A 746 1.34 -51.72 -2.86
CA ALA A 746 0.67 -52.16 -1.63
C ALA A 746 0.55 -53.71 -1.51
N GLY A 747 0.94 -54.45 -2.55
CA GLY A 747 0.81 -55.90 -2.65
C GLY A 747 -0.65 -56.37 -2.72
N LEU A 748 -1.58 -55.50 -3.10
CA LEU A 748 -2.98 -55.86 -3.32
C LEU A 748 -3.19 -56.44 -4.73
N LEU A 749 -2.34 -56.08 -5.68
CA LEU A 749 -2.31 -56.66 -7.02
C LEU A 749 -0.91 -57.14 -7.36
N THR A 750 -0.80 -57.96 -8.40
CA THR A 750 0.49 -58.31 -9.00
C THR A 750 0.53 -57.79 -10.44
N GLU A 751 1.72 -57.45 -10.92
CA GLU A 751 1.96 -56.96 -12.28
C GLU A 751 1.40 -57.93 -13.35
N LYS A 752 1.61 -59.24 -13.16
CA LYS A 752 1.06 -60.29 -14.03
C LYS A 752 -0.46 -60.28 -14.09
N GLU A 753 -1.13 -59.97 -12.99
CA GLU A 753 -2.60 -59.90 -12.95
C GLU A 753 -3.13 -58.65 -13.65
N ALA A 754 -2.50 -57.49 -13.40
CA ALA A 754 -2.84 -56.25 -14.06
C ALA A 754 -2.69 -56.37 -15.59
N HIS A 755 -1.54 -56.86 -16.07
CA HIS A 755 -1.33 -57.09 -17.50
C HIS A 755 -2.26 -58.15 -18.10
N ARG A 756 -2.63 -59.19 -17.34
CA ARG A 756 -3.57 -60.20 -17.84
C ARG A 756 -4.97 -59.62 -18.03
N GLU A 757 -5.48 -58.83 -17.09
CA GLU A 757 -6.80 -58.20 -17.24
C GLU A 757 -6.79 -57.11 -18.30
N TRP A 758 -5.68 -56.37 -18.42
CA TRP A 758 -5.44 -55.42 -19.52
C TRP A 758 -5.44 -56.11 -20.89
N ALA A 759 -4.66 -57.18 -21.05
CA ALA A 759 -4.50 -57.90 -22.32
C ALA A 759 -5.75 -58.69 -22.75
N ARG A 760 -6.61 -59.09 -21.80
CA ARG A 760 -7.89 -59.77 -22.08
C ARG A 760 -8.85 -58.94 -22.94
N TYR A 761 -8.63 -57.63 -23.02
CA TYR A 761 -9.46 -56.70 -23.76
C TYR A 761 -8.74 -56.13 -25.00
N GLY A 762 -7.72 -56.84 -25.50
CA GLY A 762 -6.67 -56.35 -26.38
C GLY A 762 -7.04 -55.76 -27.75
N GLU A 763 -6.15 -54.85 -28.18
CA GLU A 763 -5.63 -54.53 -29.53
C GLU A 763 -6.60 -54.20 -30.70
N GLY A 764 -7.92 -54.21 -30.52
CA GLY A 764 -8.88 -54.02 -31.61
C GLY A 764 -9.79 -52.78 -31.59
N ALA A 765 -9.70 -51.87 -30.61
CA ALA A 765 -10.60 -50.73 -30.50
C ALA A 765 -9.89 -49.39 -30.79
N GLY A 766 -10.20 -48.78 -31.93
CA GLY A 766 -9.69 -47.47 -32.37
C GLY A 766 -10.12 -46.27 -31.51
N SER A 767 -10.52 -46.46 -30.26
CA SER A 767 -10.70 -45.40 -29.26
C SER A 767 -10.70 -46.06 -27.87
N LYS A 768 -9.70 -45.75 -27.03
CA LYS A 768 -9.63 -46.14 -25.61
C LYS A 768 -10.69 -45.37 -24.81
N SER A 769 -11.96 -45.75 -24.90
CA SER A 769 -13.07 -45.04 -24.23
C SER A 769 -13.09 -45.28 -22.71
N PHE A 770 -13.70 -44.38 -21.94
CA PHE A 770 -13.82 -44.51 -20.48
C PHE A 770 -14.52 -45.80 -20.04
N ALA A 771 -15.54 -46.25 -20.78
CA ALA A 771 -16.25 -47.51 -20.54
C ALA A 771 -15.32 -48.75 -20.61
N TRP A 772 -14.28 -48.70 -21.44
CA TRP A 772 -13.29 -49.77 -21.52
C TRP A 772 -12.41 -49.83 -20.27
N VAL A 773 -11.96 -48.66 -19.78
CA VAL A 773 -11.16 -48.55 -18.55
C VAL A 773 -11.96 -49.01 -17.34
N GLU A 774 -13.21 -48.58 -17.24
CA GLU A 774 -14.12 -48.98 -16.17
C GLU A 774 -14.23 -50.50 -16.03
N GLY A 775 -14.46 -51.20 -17.15
CA GLY A 775 -14.66 -52.65 -17.13
C GLY A 775 -13.46 -53.45 -16.60
N TYR A 776 -12.22 -53.11 -16.97
CA TYR A 776 -11.06 -53.86 -16.47
C TYR A 776 -10.62 -53.39 -15.08
N LYS A 777 -10.65 -52.07 -14.78
CA LYS A 777 -10.29 -51.53 -13.46
C LYS A 777 -11.23 -52.07 -12.39
N GLU A 778 -12.54 -52.17 -12.65
CA GLU A 778 -13.51 -52.73 -11.71
C GLU A 778 -13.15 -54.16 -11.26
N ARG A 779 -12.73 -55.03 -12.18
CA ARG A 779 -12.28 -56.38 -11.83
C ARG A 779 -11.00 -56.39 -10.99
N LEU A 780 -10.06 -55.49 -11.29
CA LEU A 780 -8.83 -55.37 -10.52
C LEU A 780 -9.10 -54.80 -9.12
N LEU A 781 -9.93 -53.77 -9.01
CA LEU A 781 -10.32 -53.15 -7.75
C LEU A 781 -11.06 -54.14 -6.85
N ARG A 782 -11.95 -54.99 -7.38
CA ARG A 782 -12.59 -56.05 -6.58
C ARG A 782 -11.60 -57.08 -6.05
N LYS A 783 -10.62 -57.50 -6.86
CA LYS A 783 -9.53 -58.38 -6.38
C LYS A 783 -8.65 -57.70 -5.34
N ALA A 784 -8.37 -56.41 -5.52
CA ALA A 784 -7.62 -55.60 -4.56
C ALA A 784 -8.39 -55.51 -3.24
N TYR A 785 -9.70 -55.30 -3.27
CA TYR A 785 -10.58 -55.28 -2.10
C TYR A 785 -10.57 -56.62 -1.32
N GLU A 786 -10.66 -57.76 -2.00
CA GLU A 786 -10.58 -59.08 -1.35
C GLU A 786 -9.27 -59.27 -0.56
N ARG A 787 -8.16 -58.74 -1.11
CA ARG A 787 -6.84 -58.80 -0.46
C ARG A 787 -6.67 -57.72 0.58
N PHE A 788 -7.25 -56.54 0.37
CA PHE A 788 -7.27 -55.43 1.32
C PHE A 788 -7.94 -55.89 2.61
N ARG A 789 -9.13 -56.49 2.51
CA ARG A 789 -9.86 -57.04 3.67
C ARG A 789 -9.07 -58.10 4.45
N LYS A 790 -8.23 -58.88 3.76
CA LYS A 790 -7.36 -59.91 4.41
C LYS A 790 -6.10 -59.33 5.04
N LYS A 791 -5.60 -58.21 4.50
CA LYS A 791 -4.34 -57.59 4.90
C LYS A 791 -4.52 -56.44 5.88
N LEU A 792 -5.71 -55.85 5.96
CA LEU A 792 -6.05 -54.83 6.93
C LEU A 792 -6.15 -55.51 8.32
N PRO A 793 -5.28 -55.17 9.27
CA PRO A 793 -5.36 -55.69 10.64
C PRO A 793 -6.70 -55.30 11.28
N GLU A 794 -7.25 -56.11 12.19
CA GLU A 794 -8.41 -55.68 12.97
C GLU A 794 -8.10 -54.39 13.76
N PRO A 795 -9.02 -53.42 13.80
CA PRO A 795 -8.80 -52.17 14.51
C PRO A 795 -8.56 -52.45 15.99
N PRO A 796 -7.57 -51.80 16.65
CA PRO A 796 -7.42 -51.94 18.08
C PRO A 796 -8.68 -51.39 18.77
N PHE A 797 -9.50 -52.30 19.32
CA PHE A 797 -10.56 -51.94 20.26
C PHE A 797 -9.91 -51.41 21.54
N SER A 798 -9.68 -50.10 21.63
CA SER A 798 -9.84 -49.29 22.85
C SER A 798 -9.32 -47.86 22.63
N SER A 799 -10.20 -46.91 22.95
CA SER A 799 -9.91 -45.57 23.48
C SER A 799 -8.45 -45.10 23.49
N SER A 800 -8.07 -44.28 22.52
CA SER A 800 -7.52 -42.93 22.78
C SER A 800 -7.24 -42.26 21.43
N SER A 801 -7.63 -41.00 21.34
CA SER A 801 -7.19 -40.04 20.34
C SER A 801 -5.69 -39.83 20.43
N GLN A 802 -4.88 -40.80 20.05
CA GLN A 802 -3.50 -40.53 19.68
C GLN A 802 -3.51 -39.99 18.26
N GLU A 803 -3.24 -38.70 18.14
CA GLU A 803 -2.99 -38.02 16.88
C GLU A 803 -1.95 -38.81 16.07
N VAL A 804 -2.31 -39.19 14.85
CA VAL A 804 -1.33 -39.62 13.86
C VAL A 804 -0.70 -38.34 13.33
N ASP A 805 0.36 -37.88 14.00
CA ASP A 805 1.17 -36.75 13.54
C ASP A 805 2.06 -37.22 12.38
N GLY A 806 1.78 -36.73 11.16
CA GLY A 806 2.60 -36.97 9.98
C GLY A 806 1.82 -37.00 8.66
N LYS A 807 2.47 -36.51 7.59
CA LYS A 807 1.96 -36.64 6.21
C LYS A 807 1.85 -38.13 5.83
N PRO A 808 0.78 -38.60 5.15
CA PRO A 808 0.63 -40.00 4.76
C PRO A 808 1.79 -40.47 3.87
N GLY A 809 2.61 -41.39 4.38
CA GLY A 809 3.75 -41.95 3.65
C GLY A 809 3.34 -43.06 2.69
N ALA A 810 4.25 -43.42 1.76
CA ALA A 810 4.03 -44.54 0.83
C ALA A 810 3.87 -45.92 1.52
N LYS A 811 4.23 -46.03 2.81
CA LYS A 811 4.22 -47.29 3.58
C LYS A 811 2.97 -47.49 4.45
N ASP A 812 2.08 -46.49 4.54
CA ASP A 812 1.05 -46.44 5.58
C ASP A 812 -0.38 -46.66 5.05
N TYR A 813 -0.54 -47.03 3.78
CA TYR A 813 -1.85 -47.21 3.14
C TYR A 813 -2.70 -48.33 3.77
N LEU A 814 -2.07 -49.40 4.25
CA LEU A 814 -2.72 -50.53 4.94
C LEU A 814 -2.78 -50.35 6.47
N ASP A 815 -2.60 -49.13 6.97
CA ASP A 815 -2.79 -48.81 8.39
C ASP A 815 -4.30 -48.71 8.72
N PRO A 816 -4.83 -49.49 9.67
CA PRO A 816 -6.25 -49.47 10.01
C PRO A 816 -6.70 -48.11 10.58
N ARG A 817 -5.77 -47.30 11.12
CA ARG A 817 -6.08 -45.95 11.63
C ARG A 817 -6.42 -44.98 10.51
N HIS A 818 -5.71 -45.05 9.37
CA HIS A 818 -6.00 -44.22 8.20
C HIS A 818 -7.34 -44.56 7.57
N TYR A 819 -7.62 -45.85 7.41
CA TYR A 819 -8.93 -46.30 6.91
C TYR A 819 -10.06 -45.90 7.86
N GLY A 820 -9.91 -46.18 9.16
CA GLY A 820 -10.91 -45.82 10.18
C GLY A 820 -11.20 -44.32 10.24
N ARG A 821 -10.16 -43.49 10.19
CA ARG A 821 -10.30 -42.03 10.15
C ARG A 821 -11.02 -41.57 8.90
N PHE A 822 -10.68 -42.09 7.72
CA PHE A 822 -11.39 -41.73 6.49
C PHE A 822 -12.89 -42.03 6.59
N ILE A 823 -13.27 -43.20 7.10
CA ILE A 823 -14.68 -43.56 7.29
C ILE A 823 -15.37 -42.61 8.28
N GLN A 824 -14.70 -42.29 9.39
CA GLN A 824 -15.24 -41.38 10.41
C GLN A 824 -15.43 -39.96 9.85
N ASP A 825 -14.40 -39.41 9.23
CA ASP A 825 -14.37 -38.03 8.72
C ASP A 825 -15.35 -37.81 7.55
N ASN A 826 -15.74 -38.90 6.86
CA ASN A 826 -16.60 -38.84 5.66
C ASN A 826 -17.95 -39.54 5.83
N GLN A 827 -18.32 -39.90 7.07
CA GLN A 827 -19.47 -40.78 7.34
C GLN A 827 -20.79 -40.28 6.74
N GLU A 828 -21.01 -38.96 6.73
CA GLU A 828 -22.26 -38.33 6.28
C GLU A 828 -22.53 -38.60 4.78
N TRP A 829 -21.62 -38.17 3.89
CA TRP A 829 -21.82 -38.34 2.44
C TRP A 829 -21.49 -39.74 1.96
N LEU A 830 -20.51 -40.43 2.58
CA LEU A 830 -20.01 -41.71 2.09
C LEU A 830 -21.05 -42.82 2.25
N LYS A 831 -21.81 -42.81 3.35
CA LYS A 831 -22.91 -43.76 3.59
C LYS A 831 -24.01 -43.57 2.56
N ASP A 832 -24.43 -42.32 2.32
CA ASP A 832 -25.46 -42.02 1.33
C ASP A 832 -25.02 -42.38 -0.08
N TYR A 833 -23.78 -42.07 -0.46
CA TYR A 833 -23.24 -42.45 -1.76
C TYR A 833 -23.20 -43.97 -1.94
N ALA A 834 -22.81 -44.73 -0.91
CA ALA A 834 -22.80 -46.17 -0.98
C ALA A 834 -24.21 -46.76 -1.15
N LEU A 835 -25.18 -46.28 -0.36
CA LEU A 835 -26.59 -46.67 -0.49
C LEU A 835 -27.15 -46.33 -1.88
N TYR A 836 -26.85 -45.13 -2.38
CA TYR A 836 -27.23 -44.68 -3.72
C TYR A 836 -26.71 -45.64 -4.79
N LYS A 837 -25.41 -46.00 -4.76
CA LYS A 837 -24.83 -46.95 -5.72
C LYS A 837 -25.44 -48.35 -5.60
N CYS A 838 -25.73 -48.84 -4.38
CA CYS A 838 -26.45 -50.10 -4.18
C CYS A 838 -27.86 -50.07 -4.78
N LEU A 839 -28.59 -48.95 -4.66
CA LEU A 839 -29.89 -48.76 -5.29
C LEU A 839 -29.80 -48.71 -6.81
N LYS A 840 -28.79 -48.04 -7.37
CA LYS A 840 -28.49 -48.09 -8.80
C LYS A 840 -28.26 -49.53 -9.27
N ILE A 841 -27.59 -50.37 -8.50
CA ILE A 841 -27.44 -51.81 -8.81
C ILE A 841 -28.80 -52.54 -8.73
N LYS A 842 -29.53 -52.40 -7.62
CA LYS A 842 -30.82 -53.07 -7.37
C LYS A 842 -31.85 -52.76 -8.46
N PHE A 843 -31.87 -51.53 -8.94
CA PHE A 843 -32.81 -51.07 -9.97
C PHE A 843 -32.21 -50.99 -11.38
N SER A 844 -31.09 -51.68 -11.64
CA SER A 844 -30.48 -51.80 -12.98
C SER A 844 -30.20 -50.45 -13.67
N GLY A 845 -29.67 -49.49 -12.91
CA GLY A 845 -29.26 -48.17 -13.38
C GLY A 845 -30.38 -47.14 -13.51
N LYS A 846 -31.64 -47.47 -13.16
CA LYS A 846 -32.74 -46.50 -13.16
C LYS A 846 -32.45 -45.30 -12.26
N ALA A 847 -32.97 -44.14 -12.66
CA ALA A 847 -32.85 -42.91 -11.89
C ALA A 847 -33.61 -42.98 -10.57
N TRP A 848 -33.19 -42.19 -9.57
CA TRP A 848 -33.73 -42.28 -8.21
C TRP A 848 -35.25 -42.02 -8.12
N ASN A 849 -35.81 -41.23 -9.03
CA ASN A 849 -37.26 -40.96 -9.09
C ASN A 849 -38.09 -42.13 -9.64
N GLN A 850 -37.44 -43.22 -10.10
CA GLN A 850 -38.08 -44.43 -10.61
C GLN A 850 -37.95 -45.62 -9.64
N TRP A 851 -37.37 -45.41 -8.46
CA TRP A 851 -37.26 -46.45 -7.44
C TRP A 851 -38.59 -46.64 -6.70
N GLU A 852 -38.73 -47.77 -6.00
CA GLU A 852 -39.87 -48.00 -5.12
C GLU A 852 -40.00 -46.86 -4.09
N GLU A 853 -41.25 -46.49 -3.75
CA GLU A 853 -41.56 -45.31 -2.93
C GLU A 853 -40.72 -45.23 -1.65
N LYS A 854 -40.56 -46.35 -0.93
CA LYS A 854 -39.74 -46.46 0.28
C LYS A 854 -38.27 -46.03 0.12
N TYR A 855 -37.68 -46.22 -1.07
CA TYR A 855 -36.31 -45.79 -1.37
C TYR A 855 -36.26 -44.38 -1.96
N LEU A 856 -37.30 -43.98 -2.70
CA LEU A 856 -37.46 -42.63 -3.21
C LEU A 856 -37.60 -41.61 -2.07
N VAL A 857 -38.40 -41.93 -1.04
CA VAL A 857 -38.60 -41.07 0.13
C VAL A 857 -37.59 -41.31 1.26
N ARG A 858 -36.64 -42.23 1.07
CA ARG A 858 -35.56 -42.56 2.02
C ARG A 858 -36.08 -43.02 3.38
N GLU A 859 -37.03 -43.96 3.40
CA GLU A 859 -37.52 -44.57 4.64
C GLU A 859 -36.36 -45.23 5.41
N PRO A 860 -36.12 -44.85 6.68
CA PRO A 860 -34.98 -45.33 7.46
C PRO A 860 -34.89 -46.86 7.53
N GLU A 861 -35.99 -47.55 7.79
CA GLU A 861 -36.04 -49.01 7.93
C GLU A 861 -35.72 -49.72 6.61
N ALA A 862 -36.15 -49.15 5.48
CA ALA A 862 -35.86 -49.69 4.15
C ALA A 862 -34.37 -49.53 3.78
N LEU A 863 -33.77 -48.39 4.14
CA LEU A 863 -32.34 -48.13 3.93
C LEU A 863 -31.46 -48.96 4.86
N GLU A 864 -31.87 -49.20 6.11
CA GLU A 864 -31.17 -50.11 7.03
C GLU A 864 -31.22 -51.56 6.53
N ALA A 865 -32.39 -52.04 6.08
CA ALA A 865 -32.51 -53.36 5.48
C ALA A 865 -31.64 -53.51 4.22
N LEU A 866 -31.58 -52.46 3.37
CA LEU A 866 -30.71 -52.43 2.20
C LEU A 866 -29.23 -52.44 2.60
N ALA A 867 -28.84 -51.70 3.64
CA ALA A 867 -27.47 -51.69 4.14
C ALA A 867 -27.00 -53.07 4.62
N ILE A 868 -27.91 -53.84 5.23
CA ILE A 868 -27.65 -55.23 5.62
C ILE A 868 -27.56 -56.14 4.38
N GLU A 869 -28.50 -56.00 3.43
CA GLU A 869 -28.55 -56.80 2.19
C GLU A 869 -27.28 -56.61 1.32
N TYR A 870 -26.78 -55.37 1.23
CA TYR A 870 -25.65 -54.98 0.38
C TYR A 870 -24.36 -54.66 1.15
N ALA A 871 -24.20 -55.18 2.38
CA ALA A 871 -23.07 -54.85 3.26
C ALA A 871 -21.69 -55.02 2.59
N GLU A 872 -21.50 -56.09 1.81
CA GLU A 872 -20.24 -56.32 1.08
C GLU A 872 -19.99 -55.29 -0.03
N GLU A 873 -21.03 -54.85 -0.72
CA GLU A 873 -20.91 -53.86 -1.78
C GLU A 873 -20.64 -52.46 -1.20
N ILE A 874 -21.27 -52.12 -0.08
CA ILE A 874 -20.99 -50.89 0.67
C ILE A 874 -19.52 -50.85 1.11
N ASN A 875 -19.00 -51.94 1.66
CA ASN A 875 -17.60 -52.04 2.07
C ASN A 875 -16.63 -51.93 0.87
N TYR A 876 -17.00 -52.46 -0.29
CA TYR A 876 -16.25 -52.25 -1.53
C TYR A 876 -16.21 -50.78 -1.94
N ILE A 877 -17.35 -50.08 -1.88
CA ILE A 877 -17.45 -48.64 -2.20
C ILE A 877 -16.60 -47.82 -1.23
N PHE A 878 -16.64 -48.13 0.06
CA PHE A 878 -15.79 -47.49 1.06
C PHE A 878 -14.30 -47.68 0.75
N PHE A 879 -13.90 -48.90 0.38
CA PHE A 879 -12.53 -49.20 -0.03
C PHE A 879 -12.07 -48.37 -1.23
N VAL A 880 -12.84 -48.29 -2.32
CA VAL A 880 -12.41 -47.56 -3.52
C VAL A 880 -12.36 -46.05 -3.28
N GLN A 881 -13.28 -45.50 -2.49
CA GLN A 881 -13.27 -44.08 -2.12
C GLN A 881 -12.10 -43.74 -1.19
N TYR A 882 -11.81 -44.60 -0.21
CA TYR A 882 -10.60 -44.49 0.61
C TYR A 882 -9.33 -44.53 -0.24
N THR A 883 -9.25 -45.50 -1.16
CA THR A 883 -8.09 -45.68 -2.06
C THR A 883 -7.85 -44.42 -2.88
N PHE A 884 -8.89 -43.87 -3.50
CA PHE A 884 -8.81 -42.62 -4.24
C PHE A 884 -8.33 -41.48 -3.36
N ALA A 885 -8.98 -41.25 -2.21
CA ALA A 885 -8.66 -40.15 -1.31
C ALA A 885 -7.21 -40.22 -0.81
N TYR A 886 -6.73 -41.43 -0.49
CA TYR A 886 -5.36 -41.65 -0.05
C TYR A 886 -4.34 -41.32 -1.14
N GLN A 887 -4.55 -41.84 -2.36
CA GLN A 887 -3.65 -41.57 -3.49
C GLN A 887 -3.67 -40.08 -3.88
N TRP A 888 -4.84 -39.45 -3.83
CA TRP A 888 -5.00 -38.03 -4.13
C TRP A 888 -4.29 -37.15 -3.11
N GLN A 889 -4.44 -37.44 -1.81
CA GLN A 889 -3.75 -36.70 -0.76
C GLN A 889 -2.24 -36.83 -0.91
N ARG A 890 -1.73 -38.03 -1.20
CA ARG A 890 -0.31 -38.26 -1.43
C ARG A 890 0.25 -37.45 -2.60
N LEU A 891 -0.49 -37.31 -3.71
CA LEU A 891 -0.09 -36.48 -4.85
C LEU A 891 -0.09 -34.99 -4.51
N LYS A 892 -1.11 -34.51 -3.78
CA LYS A 892 -1.17 -33.12 -3.30
C LYS A 892 0.02 -32.78 -2.39
N ASP A 893 0.34 -33.69 -1.47
CA ASP A 893 1.48 -33.52 -0.55
C ASP A 893 2.80 -33.47 -1.33
N TYR A 894 2.96 -34.33 -2.33
CA TYR A 894 4.13 -34.32 -3.21
C TYR A 894 4.26 -33.02 -4.02
N ALA A 895 3.17 -32.55 -4.63
CA ALA A 895 3.13 -31.29 -5.37
C ALA A 895 3.51 -30.11 -4.47
N HIS A 896 2.93 -30.05 -3.27
CA HIS A 896 3.24 -29.02 -2.30
C HIS A 896 4.72 -29.04 -1.87
N ASP A 897 5.30 -30.22 -1.65
CA ASP A 897 6.73 -30.37 -1.31
C ASP A 897 7.66 -29.94 -2.46
N LYS A 898 7.15 -29.93 -3.70
CA LYS A 898 7.85 -29.42 -4.90
C LYS A 898 7.57 -27.94 -5.19
N GLY A 899 6.81 -27.25 -4.34
CA GLY A 899 6.44 -25.85 -4.54
C GLY A 899 5.34 -25.62 -5.60
N VAL A 900 4.62 -26.68 -5.97
CA VAL A 900 3.51 -26.65 -6.94
C VAL A 900 2.19 -26.76 -6.18
N GLN A 901 1.32 -25.77 -6.31
CA GLN A 901 -0.03 -25.79 -5.74
C GLN A 901 -1.02 -26.37 -6.76
N ILE A 902 -1.95 -27.20 -6.30
CA ILE A 902 -3.03 -27.74 -7.13
C ILE A 902 -4.29 -26.91 -6.91
N ILE A 903 -4.83 -26.37 -8.00
CA ILE A 903 -6.11 -25.65 -8.02
C ILE A 903 -7.17 -26.64 -8.50
N GLY A 904 -8.05 -27.05 -7.59
CA GLY A 904 -9.19 -27.90 -7.92
C GLY A 904 -10.33 -27.12 -8.55
N ASP A 905 -11.07 -27.79 -9.43
CA ASP A 905 -12.34 -27.33 -9.97
C ASP A 905 -13.49 -28.11 -9.33
N VAL A 906 -14.66 -27.49 -9.22
CA VAL A 906 -15.85 -28.08 -8.60
C VAL A 906 -16.87 -28.36 -9.71
N PRO A 907 -17.59 -29.50 -9.69
CA PRO A 907 -18.66 -29.73 -10.65
C PRO A 907 -19.66 -28.56 -10.60
N MET A 908 -19.73 -27.82 -11.71
CA MET A 908 -20.60 -26.66 -11.87
C MET A 908 -22.09 -26.99 -11.65
N PHE A 909 -22.47 -28.26 -11.87
CA PHE A 909 -23.76 -28.83 -11.48
C PHE A 909 -23.57 -30.21 -10.83
N VAL A 910 -24.40 -30.49 -9.85
CA VAL A 910 -24.69 -31.88 -9.45
C VAL A 910 -25.72 -32.43 -10.45
N ALA A 911 -25.52 -33.64 -10.97
CA ALA A 911 -26.49 -34.25 -11.87
C ALA A 911 -27.85 -34.43 -11.18
N TYR A 912 -28.94 -34.31 -11.94
CA TYR A 912 -30.27 -34.60 -11.41
C TYR A 912 -30.33 -36.03 -10.86
N ASP A 913 -29.80 -37.00 -11.61
CA ASP A 913 -29.69 -38.39 -11.15
C ASP A 913 -28.37 -38.61 -10.39
N SER A 914 -28.31 -38.07 -9.17
CA SER A 914 -27.14 -38.15 -8.29
C SER A 914 -27.52 -38.53 -6.85
N CYS A 915 -26.50 -38.92 -6.09
CA CYS A 915 -26.63 -39.11 -4.65
C CYS A 915 -27.03 -37.82 -3.95
N ASP A 916 -26.41 -36.68 -4.29
CA ASP A 916 -26.64 -35.44 -3.55
C ASP A 916 -28.07 -34.91 -3.80
N THR A 917 -28.59 -35.04 -5.02
CA THR A 917 -29.99 -34.70 -5.33
C THR A 917 -30.96 -35.63 -4.63
N TRP A 918 -30.67 -36.94 -4.59
CA TRP A 918 -31.51 -37.92 -3.91
C TRP A 918 -31.53 -37.74 -2.38
N ALA A 919 -30.37 -37.48 -1.77
CA ALA A 919 -30.21 -37.35 -0.32
C ALA A 919 -30.67 -36.00 0.22
N HIS A 920 -30.53 -34.93 -0.57
CA HIS A 920 -30.75 -33.55 -0.15
C HIS A 920 -31.70 -32.77 -1.08
N ARG A 921 -32.85 -33.36 -1.38
CA ARG A 921 -33.86 -32.80 -2.31
C ARG A 921 -34.27 -31.36 -1.96
N GLU A 922 -34.24 -31.01 -0.68
CA GLU A 922 -34.53 -29.67 -0.16
C GLU A 922 -33.62 -28.56 -0.71
N ASN A 923 -32.45 -28.93 -1.22
CA ASN A 923 -31.48 -27.99 -1.78
C ASN A 923 -31.69 -27.74 -3.30
N PHE A 924 -32.64 -28.42 -3.94
CA PHE A 924 -32.84 -28.40 -5.39
C PHE A 924 -34.26 -27.95 -5.78
N ALA A 925 -34.37 -27.22 -6.90
CA ALA A 925 -35.64 -26.75 -7.44
C ALA A 925 -36.38 -27.87 -8.19
N LEU A 926 -37.09 -28.72 -7.45
CA LEU A 926 -37.89 -29.83 -7.96
C LEU A 926 -39.39 -29.54 -7.85
N ASP A 927 -40.19 -30.09 -8.77
CA ASP A 927 -41.65 -30.03 -8.72
C ASP A 927 -42.24 -31.04 -7.72
N ALA A 928 -43.56 -31.03 -7.56
CA ALA A 928 -44.27 -31.94 -6.65
C ALA A 928 -44.16 -33.44 -7.06
N GLN A 929 -43.68 -33.72 -8.28
CA GLN A 929 -43.40 -35.06 -8.81
C GLN A 929 -41.89 -35.38 -8.77
N ASN A 930 -41.09 -34.57 -8.09
CA ASN A 930 -39.63 -34.68 -7.99
C ASN A 930 -38.88 -34.45 -9.31
N SER A 931 -39.48 -33.82 -10.32
CA SER A 931 -38.81 -33.50 -11.60
C SER A 931 -38.18 -32.10 -11.55
N PRO A 932 -37.07 -31.82 -12.25
CA PRO A 932 -36.45 -30.48 -12.27
C PRO A 932 -37.40 -29.40 -12.80
N LEU A 933 -37.56 -28.29 -12.07
CA LEU A 933 -38.36 -27.13 -12.50
C LEU A 933 -37.71 -26.33 -13.63
N GLY A 934 -36.41 -26.50 -13.84
CA GLY A 934 -35.64 -25.91 -14.93
C GLY A 934 -34.19 -26.39 -14.91
N THR A 935 -33.52 -26.27 -16.05
CA THR A 935 -32.07 -26.53 -16.18
C THR A 935 -31.40 -25.18 -16.42
N ALA A 936 -30.42 -24.83 -15.59
CA ALA A 936 -29.62 -23.62 -15.84
C ALA A 936 -28.81 -23.81 -17.14
N GLY A 937 -28.97 -22.90 -18.10
CA GLY A 937 -28.16 -22.86 -19.31
C GLY A 937 -26.79 -22.22 -19.05
N VAL A 938 -25.77 -22.65 -19.78
CA VAL A 938 -24.41 -22.10 -19.70
C VAL A 938 -24.03 -21.49 -21.06
N PRO A 939 -23.33 -20.35 -21.12
CA PRO A 939 -22.59 -19.97 -22.31
C PRO A 939 -21.48 -20.99 -22.61
N PRO A 940 -21.19 -21.31 -23.88
CA PRO A 940 -20.08 -22.19 -24.23
C PRO A 940 -18.76 -21.47 -23.98
N ASP A 941 -18.00 -21.88 -22.97
CA ASP A 941 -16.55 -21.61 -22.91
C ASP A 941 -15.84 -22.77 -23.65
N TYR A 942 -15.19 -22.43 -24.76
CA TYR A 942 -14.28 -23.29 -25.53
C TYR A 942 -12.86 -22.76 -25.41
#